data_AF-A0A2G6JL93-F1
#
_entry.id   AF-A0A2G6JL93-F1
#
_cell.length_a   1.000
_cell.length_b   1.000
_cell.length_c   1.000
_cell.angle_alpha   90.00
_cell.angle_beta   90.00
_cell.angle_gamma   90.00
#
_symmetry.space_group_name_H-M   'P 1'
#
loop_
_entity.id
_entity.type
_entity.pdbx_description
1 polymer ?
#
loop_
_entity_poly.entity_id
_entity_poly.type
_entity_poly.pdbx_seq_one_letter_code
_entity_poly.pdbx_strand_id
1 'polypeptide(L)'
;MSENPKSTASPYYALSRLQRALEAAVEHPDSGARQRAKAKAERWRAVIEGMLAGSLEIGSRTPVAGTPAWVTLEVAHGGFATGRYLAEGELLPHELALLEELPAAVPGDTPRARLNEWFCSDAGLRRLAEAVESGTLHVDLPEEGALPVLAALLQRGCEAEALELLAKLRPLMHRLRFYPQLRSKPRPAGACVRRRSVGEVAERLRATREPSQVAAMNEALGVWNPLFDRLVALWLETLDPADPEGAPHFRRDADTGKLLRQAENGQPMLAGGQPGAQWPEGWAERRRAWLEDYAAAAASHHFCGKHRHRRSNFSRLREALEAELASLDAAERRRLLAGVRLALAGTLSKHGAPGSTTREGLRQVQEDVVASPLFSQLARVVADRLARYPADGGLPSLEGLGDPVSVEEAAVQSLPVGAAVPAQFVAKAELAIEAPIPELIERGVIPSGEVLAMLLPQLSAEIAAAGIEDSALASLFGQIYAAFRRRRSLLLLDLSKQVQLEELPWIAALERFRHADLGAQAKARQALEQISLLALCAFPQTILPNPLLREMGELARRAELKLPLLEELAADIFVGKFQGKWAEAADLALSQLEGSFYARYYDLPAADHPLLHPRGRSRGKPSAKGFLKLCKQRAAEAQSEHGGQASWVASNGSILEQSQILTTQNLAVLSAGLGLTEQLRALAPELVQQIFTWILRCQRQSPSDLLARLRRTKNAAYAWRQALYLLSLLSEDEQNLAVYSFADQLAKERGDWVARFQPALTGLQLILEGGRFDASGRGQTYAHAEARRFLGWSVGPHWMLSPGG
;
A
#
# COMPACT_ATOMS: atom_id res chain seq x y z
N MET A 1 40.38 -11.54 -23.53
CA MET A 1 39.24 -11.62 -22.59
C MET A 1 38.27 -10.55 -23.03
N SER A 2 37.18 -10.89 -23.73
CA SER A 2 36.17 -9.90 -24.08
C SER A 2 35.34 -9.61 -22.83
N GLU A 3 35.43 -8.40 -22.30
CA GLU A 3 34.47 -7.91 -21.31
C GLU A 3 33.07 -8.05 -21.94
N ASN A 4 32.24 -8.92 -21.38
CA ASN A 4 30.84 -8.93 -21.73
C ASN A 4 30.28 -7.53 -21.37
N PRO A 5 29.50 -6.89 -22.26
CA PRO A 5 28.90 -5.60 -21.95
C PRO A 5 28.07 -5.73 -20.66
N LYS A 6 28.46 -4.99 -19.61
CA LYS A 6 27.67 -4.89 -18.38
C LYS A 6 26.28 -4.38 -18.74
N SER A 7 25.24 -5.05 -18.27
CA SER A 7 23.88 -4.57 -18.53
C SER A 7 23.57 -3.39 -17.61
N THR A 8 23.17 -2.25 -18.20
CA THR A 8 22.81 -1.04 -17.46
C THR A 8 21.29 -0.90 -17.41
N ALA A 9 20.74 -0.55 -16.24
CA ALA A 9 19.30 -0.34 -16.09
C ALA A 9 18.82 0.83 -16.97
N SER A 10 17.69 0.63 -17.66
CA SER A 10 17.14 1.64 -18.56
C SER A 10 16.62 2.88 -17.80
N PRO A 11 17.08 4.11 -18.13
CA PRO A 11 16.63 5.33 -17.48
C PRO A 11 15.15 5.66 -17.77
N TYR A 12 14.57 5.08 -18.83
CA TYR A 12 13.18 5.30 -19.22
C TYR A 12 12.17 4.90 -18.14
N TYR A 13 12.45 3.82 -17.38
CA TYR A 13 11.58 3.43 -16.28
C TYR A 13 11.55 4.52 -15.20
N ALA A 14 12.73 4.98 -14.76
CA ALA A 14 12.86 6.02 -13.74
C ALA A 14 12.17 7.33 -14.19
N LEU A 15 12.37 7.75 -15.44
CA LEU A 15 11.72 8.92 -16.03
C LEU A 15 10.19 8.81 -16.03
N SER A 16 9.65 7.66 -16.45
CA SER A 16 8.19 7.43 -16.45
C SER A 16 7.58 7.48 -15.04
N ARG A 17 8.35 7.07 -14.03
CA ARG A 17 7.93 7.11 -12.62
C ARG A 17 8.00 8.52 -12.05
N LEU A 18 9.00 9.31 -12.44
CA LEU A 18 9.09 10.73 -12.11
C LEU A 18 7.90 11.50 -12.69
N GLN A 19 7.62 11.32 -13.98
CA GLN A 19 6.51 12.00 -14.67
C GLN A 19 5.18 11.74 -13.95
N ARG A 20 4.84 10.48 -13.70
CA ARG A 20 3.61 10.11 -12.95
C ARG A 20 3.56 10.70 -11.54
N ALA A 21 4.70 10.83 -10.87
CA ALA A 21 4.76 11.43 -9.54
C ALA A 21 4.53 12.96 -9.60
N LEU A 22 5.03 13.63 -10.65
CA LEU A 22 4.81 15.05 -10.88
C LEU A 22 3.36 15.35 -11.26
N GLU A 23 2.77 14.57 -12.18
CA GLU A 23 1.34 14.66 -12.54
C GLU A 23 0.46 14.54 -11.29
N ALA A 24 0.69 13.49 -10.47
CA ALA A 24 -0.03 13.32 -9.21
C ALA A 24 0.26 14.43 -8.18
N ALA A 25 1.43 15.07 -8.22
CA ALA A 25 1.75 16.18 -7.31
C ALA A 25 0.99 17.47 -7.67
N VAL A 26 0.60 17.64 -8.93
CA VAL A 26 -0.12 18.81 -9.45
C VAL A 26 -1.63 18.58 -9.42
N GLU A 27 -2.09 17.45 -9.96
CA GLU A 27 -3.50 17.21 -10.29
C GLU A 27 -4.31 16.57 -9.15
N HIS A 28 -3.65 15.96 -8.17
CA HIS A 28 -4.37 15.17 -7.18
C HIS A 28 -5.20 16.08 -6.25
N PRO A 29 -6.51 15.81 -6.02
CA PRO A 29 -7.39 16.68 -5.24
C PRO A 29 -7.00 16.77 -3.75
N ASP A 30 -6.51 15.66 -3.15
CA ASP A 30 -6.00 15.62 -1.78
C ASP A 30 -4.59 16.24 -1.63
N SER A 31 -4.45 17.22 -0.72
CA SER A 31 -3.18 17.86 -0.37
C SER A 31 -2.13 16.91 0.22
N GLY A 32 -2.56 15.92 1.01
CA GLY A 32 -1.66 14.91 1.58
C GLY A 32 -1.12 13.97 0.52
N ALA A 33 -1.96 13.56 -0.43
CA ALA A 33 -1.54 12.81 -1.61
C ALA A 33 -0.59 13.62 -2.50
N ARG A 34 -0.83 14.94 -2.67
CA ARG A 34 0.13 15.82 -3.37
C ARG A 34 1.48 15.86 -2.65
N GLN A 35 1.52 15.99 -1.33
CA GLN A 35 2.78 15.95 -0.57
C GLN A 35 3.52 14.60 -0.73
N ARG A 36 2.80 13.48 -0.62
CA ARG A 36 3.39 12.14 -0.86
C ARG A 36 3.91 11.99 -2.29
N ALA A 37 3.18 12.53 -3.26
CA ALA A 37 3.59 12.54 -4.67
C ALA A 37 4.84 13.41 -4.89
N LYS A 38 4.94 14.60 -4.27
CA LYS A 38 6.15 15.43 -4.27
C LYS A 38 7.35 14.68 -3.67
N ALA A 39 7.21 14.08 -2.49
CA ALA A 39 8.27 13.29 -1.88
C ALA A 39 8.68 12.07 -2.73
N LYS A 40 7.77 11.53 -3.52
CA LYS A 40 8.06 10.46 -4.49
C LYS A 40 8.78 11.01 -5.72
N ALA A 41 8.41 12.19 -6.20
CA ALA A 41 9.08 12.87 -7.30
C ALA A 41 10.53 13.21 -6.94
N GLU A 42 10.79 13.74 -5.73
CA GLU A 42 12.16 14.01 -5.26
C GLU A 42 13.04 12.76 -5.25
N ARG A 43 12.50 11.62 -4.79
CA ARG A 43 13.24 10.35 -4.81
C ARG A 43 13.61 9.91 -6.22
N TRP A 44 12.68 10.01 -7.17
CA TRP A 44 12.97 9.66 -8.56
C TRP A 44 13.91 10.66 -9.24
N ARG A 45 13.84 11.93 -8.87
CA ARG A 45 14.78 12.97 -9.30
C ARG A 45 16.20 12.61 -8.87
N ALA A 46 16.40 12.29 -7.58
CA ALA A 46 17.70 11.89 -7.04
C ALA A 46 18.27 10.64 -7.74
N VAL A 47 17.44 9.64 -8.06
CA VAL A 47 17.85 8.47 -8.86
C VAL A 47 18.37 8.89 -10.23
N ILE A 48 17.61 9.73 -10.95
CA ILE A 48 17.96 10.16 -12.31
C ILE A 48 19.22 11.03 -12.31
N GLU A 49 19.30 12.01 -11.41
CA GLU A 49 20.47 12.87 -11.26
C GLU A 49 21.72 12.05 -10.92
N GLY A 50 21.62 11.09 -10.00
CA GLY A 50 22.75 10.22 -9.66
C GLY A 50 23.17 9.29 -10.80
N MET A 51 22.22 8.79 -11.60
CA MET A 51 22.53 8.02 -12.81
C MET A 51 23.24 8.88 -13.87
N LEU A 52 22.76 10.12 -14.09
CA LEU A 52 23.34 11.04 -15.08
C LEU A 52 24.72 11.55 -14.65
N ALA A 53 24.91 11.80 -13.35
CA ALA A 53 26.19 12.23 -12.79
C ALA A 53 27.21 11.09 -12.66
N GLY A 54 26.81 9.83 -12.90
CA GLY A 54 27.66 8.65 -12.71
C GLY A 54 27.96 8.30 -11.25
N SER A 55 27.30 8.97 -10.29
CA SER A 55 27.44 8.65 -8.86
C SER A 55 26.63 7.43 -8.44
N LEU A 56 25.68 6.98 -9.29
CA LEU A 56 24.88 5.77 -9.10
C LEU A 56 25.05 4.75 -10.23
N GLU A 57 25.58 3.57 -9.93
CA GLU A 57 25.63 2.41 -10.83
C GLU A 57 24.44 1.46 -10.55
N ILE A 58 23.26 1.79 -11.10
CA ILE A 58 22.05 0.96 -10.93
C ILE A 58 22.22 -0.40 -11.63
N GLY A 59 21.92 -1.49 -10.90
CA GLY A 59 22.20 -2.87 -11.33
C GLY A 59 23.39 -3.49 -10.62
N SER A 60 24.19 -2.69 -9.90
CA SER A 60 25.34 -3.12 -9.10
C SER A 60 24.97 -3.49 -7.67
N ARG A 61 25.77 -4.37 -7.07
CA ARG A 61 25.72 -4.74 -5.65
C ARG A 61 26.09 -3.57 -4.72
N THR A 62 26.87 -2.63 -5.23
CA THR A 62 27.33 -1.42 -4.53
C THR A 62 27.04 -0.24 -5.44
N PRO A 63 25.77 0.21 -5.51
CA PRO A 63 25.35 1.22 -6.48
C PRO A 63 25.90 2.61 -6.16
N VAL A 64 26.35 2.85 -4.93
CA VAL A 64 27.02 4.10 -4.52
C VAL A 64 28.51 3.80 -4.38
N ALA A 65 29.34 4.59 -5.07
CA ALA A 65 30.79 4.41 -5.06
C ALA A 65 31.39 4.65 -3.65
N GLY A 66 32.36 3.82 -3.26
CA GLY A 66 33.04 3.93 -1.97
C GLY A 66 32.21 3.51 -0.76
N THR A 67 31.01 2.98 -0.96
CA THR A 67 30.12 2.51 0.12
C THR A 67 30.24 1.00 0.31
N PRO A 68 30.46 0.51 1.54
CA PRO A 68 30.40 -0.92 1.81
C PRO A 68 29.03 -1.51 1.47
N ALA A 69 29.01 -2.73 0.92
CA ALA A 69 27.78 -3.37 0.49
C ALA A 69 26.75 -3.57 1.63
N TRP A 70 27.20 -3.66 2.88
CA TRP A 70 26.34 -3.86 4.04
C TRP A 70 25.49 -2.63 4.43
N VAL A 71 25.83 -1.43 3.91
CA VAL A 71 25.08 -0.21 4.20
C VAL A 71 23.69 -0.25 3.57
N THR A 72 22.68 0.01 4.39
CA THR A 72 21.29 0.04 3.97
C THR A 72 20.99 1.34 3.22
N LEU A 73 20.69 1.20 1.93
CA LEU A 73 20.30 2.31 1.06
C LEU A 73 18.80 2.57 1.10
N GLU A 74 18.41 3.82 0.87
CA GLU A 74 17.04 4.13 0.50
C GLU A 74 16.77 3.65 -0.94
N VAL A 75 15.76 2.81 -1.09
CA VAL A 75 15.44 2.17 -2.37
C VAL A 75 14.02 2.54 -2.82
N ALA A 76 13.93 3.15 -4.00
CA ALA A 76 12.69 3.46 -4.68
C ALA A 76 12.02 2.19 -5.26
N HIS A 77 10.78 2.33 -5.72
CA HIS A 77 10.04 1.20 -6.27
C HIS A 77 10.77 0.61 -7.49
N GLY A 78 10.85 -0.72 -7.57
CA GLY A 78 11.61 -1.42 -8.62
C GLY A 78 13.08 -1.66 -8.29
N GLY A 79 13.55 -1.35 -7.07
CA GLY A 79 14.91 -1.66 -6.63
C GLY A 79 15.96 -0.58 -6.92
N PHE A 80 15.55 0.61 -7.36
CA PHE A 80 16.46 1.71 -7.68
C PHE A 80 16.96 2.40 -6.40
N ALA A 81 18.28 2.37 -6.17
CA ALA A 81 18.89 3.11 -5.06
C ALA A 81 18.81 4.62 -5.32
N THR A 82 18.47 5.40 -4.29
CA THR A 82 18.42 6.87 -4.38
C THR A 82 19.77 7.54 -4.08
N GLY A 83 20.75 6.77 -3.60
CA GLY A 83 22.06 7.25 -3.14
C GLY A 83 22.12 7.64 -1.66
N ARG A 84 20.96 7.74 -0.98
CA ARG A 84 20.88 8.07 0.45
C ARG A 84 21.01 6.81 1.31
N TYR A 85 21.60 6.95 2.50
CA TYR A 85 21.67 5.87 3.48
C TYR A 85 20.51 6.00 4.46
N LEU A 86 19.83 4.91 4.79
CA LEU A 86 18.69 4.99 5.73
C LEU A 86 19.15 5.38 7.14
N ALA A 87 20.31 4.88 7.58
CA ALA A 87 20.87 5.19 8.89
C ALA A 87 21.58 6.57 8.96
N GLU A 88 21.64 7.32 7.87
CA GLU A 88 22.20 8.69 7.85
C GLU A 88 21.20 9.77 8.27
N GLY A 89 19.90 9.46 8.30
CA GLY A 89 18.78 10.41 8.39
C GLY A 89 18.90 11.50 9.45
N GLU A 90 17.98 12.47 9.43
CA GLU A 90 17.99 13.58 10.40
C GLU A 90 18.02 13.10 11.86
N LEU A 91 18.64 13.90 12.74
CA LEU A 91 18.70 13.61 14.17
C LEU A 91 17.28 13.56 14.74
N LEU A 92 16.95 12.45 15.39
CA LEU A 92 15.66 12.27 16.05
C LEU A 92 15.60 13.06 17.36
N PRO A 93 14.39 13.36 17.88
CA PRO A 93 14.24 14.14 19.11
C PRO A 93 15.04 13.62 20.32
N HIS A 94 15.15 12.30 20.48
CA HIS A 94 15.94 11.71 21.57
C HIS A 94 17.45 11.86 21.37
N GLU A 95 17.91 11.99 20.13
CA GLU A 95 19.32 12.20 19.79
C GLU A 95 19.73 13.64 20.06
N LEU A 96 18.84 14.58 19.76
CA LEU A 96 19.00 16.00 20.11
C LEU A 96 19.06 16.19 21.63
N ALA A 97 18.13 15.57 22.37
CA ALA A 97 18.14 15.62 23.83
C ALA A 97 19.44 15.05 24.42
N LEU A 98 19.91 13.89 23.93
CA LEU A 98 21.18 13.32 24.38
C LEU A 98 22.37 14.23 24.03
N LEU A 99 22.39 14.80 22.82
CA LEU A 99 23.45 15.73 22.38
C LEU A 99 23.58 16.96 23.28
N GLU A 100 22.45 17.49 23.78
CA GLU A 100 22.43 18.62 24.72
C GLU A 100 23.04 18.25 26.08
N GLU A 101 22.91 16.99 26.50
CA GLU A 101 23.49 16.46 27.75
C GLU A 101 24.98 16.09 27.61
N LEU A 102 25.50 15.91 26.38
CA LEU A 102 26.87 15.42 26.18
C LEU A 102 27.94 16.46 26.53
N PRO A 103 28.98 16.07 27.30
CA PRO A 103 30.13 16.94 27.54
C PRO A 103 30.80 17.41 26.24
N ALA A 104 31.30 18.64 26.24
CA ALA A 104 32.04 19.20 25.11
C ALA A 104 33.31 18.41 24.75
N ALA A 105 33.86 17.65 25.71
CA ALA A 105 35.05 16.82 25.53
C ALA A 105 34.81 15.54 24.69
N VAL A 106 33.56 15.18 24.39
CA VAL A 106 33.26 14.03 23.52
C VAL A 106 33.73 14.35 22.10
N PRO A 107 34.64 13.54 21.52
CA PRO A 107 35.22 13.80 20.21
C PRO A 107 34.20 13.65 19.07
N GLY A 108 34.45 14.35 17.96
CA GLY A 108 33.66 14.23 16.73
C GLY A 108 33.34 15.57 16.08
N ASP A 109 33.59 15.67 14.77
CA ASP A 109 33.37 16.91 14.01
C ASP A 109 31.90 17.13 13.63
N THR A 110 31.08 16.08 13.69
CA THR A 110 29.64 16.13 13.43
C THR A 110 28.85 15.72 14.67
N PRO A 111 27.61 16.21 14.85
CA PRO A 111 26.75 15.73 15.95
C PRO A 111 26.58 14.20 15.96
N ARG A 112 26.51 13.59 14.77
CA ARG A 112 26.44 12.13 14.59
C ARG A 112 27.71 11.43 15.06
N ALA A 113 28.89 11.96 14.71
CA ALA A 113 30.17 11.46 15.21
C ALA A 113 30.21 11.49 16.74
N ARG A 114 29.85 12.63 17.35
CA ARG A 114 29.84 12.80 18.80
C ARG A 114 28.95 11.80 19.50
N LEU A 115 27.75 11.54 18.97
CA LEU A 115 26.84 10.53 19.53
C LEU A 115 27.45 9.12 19.46
N ASN A 116 27.94 8.70 18.30
CA ASN A 116 28.55 7.38 18.15
C ASN A 116 29.80 7.22 19.04
N GLU A 117 30.68 8.22 19.11
CA GLU A 117 31.86 8.21 19.97
C GLU A 117 31.50 8.18 21.45
N TRP A 118 30.44 8.89 21.86
CA TRP A 118 29.93 8.79 23.23
C TRP A 118 29.47 7.37 23.58
N PHE A 119 28.76 6.70 22.66
CA PHE A 119 28.35 5.31 22.84
C PHE A 119 29.54 4.32 22.87
N CYS A 120 30.71 4.71 22.36
CA CYS A 120 31.96 3.96 22.49
C CYS A 120 32.73 4.23 23.79
N SER A 121 32.30 5.21 24.61
CA SER A 121 32.88 5.44 25.95
C SER A 121 32.40 4.39 26.95
N ASP A 122 33.10 4.26 28.09
CA ASP A 122 32.70 3.33 29.17
C ASP A 122 31.28 3.57 29.69
N ALA A 123 30.82 4.83 29.70
CA ALA A 123 29.45 5.16 30.10
C ALA A 123 28.44 4.73 29.05
N GLY A 124 28.73 5.01 27.78
CA GLY A 124 27.89 4.64 26.64
C GLY A 124 27.78 3.12 26.45
N LEU A 125 28.91 2.41 26.52
CA LEU A 125 28.97 0.95 26.42
C LEU A 125 28.21 0.27 27.56
N ARG A 126 28.33 0.75 28.80
CA ARG A 126 27.54 0.24 29.93
C ARG A 126 26.04 0.44 29.71
N ARG A 127 25.63 1.63 29.25
CA ARG A 127 24.23 1.92 28.94
C ARG A 127 23.68 0.99 27.86
N LEU A 128 24.47 0.69 26.82
CA LEU A 128 24.07 -0.26 25.79
C LEU A 128 24.01 -1.69 26.31
N ALA A 129 25.00 -2.13 27.09
CA ALA A 129 25.01 -3.47 27.69
C ALA A 129 23.80 -3.70 28.61
N GLU A 130 23.48 -2.73 29.48
CA GLU A 130 22.27 -2.78 30.33
C GLU A 130 21.00 -2.85 29.49
N ALA A 131 20.94 -2.14 28.36
CA ALA A 131 19.81 -2.18 27.46
C ALA A 131 19.67 -3.52 26.71
N VAL A 132 20.80 -4.17 26.36
CA VAL A 132 20.83 -5.54 25.81
C VAL A 132 20.23 -6.51 26.83
N GLU A 133 20.75 -6.50 28.06
CA GLU A 133 20.32 -7.42 29.14
C GLU A 133 18.86 -7.19 29.56
N SER A 134 18.42 -5.94 29.64
CA SER A 134 17.03 -5.59 29.99
C SER A 134 16.04 -5.72 28.82
N GLY A 135 16.49 -6.01 27.60
CA GLY A 135 15.62 -6.13 26.43
C GLY A 135 14.90 -4.83 26.05
N THR A 136 15.47 -3.68 26.38
CA THR A 136 14.90 -2.34 26.15
C THR A 136 15.36 -1.68 24.86
N LEU A 137 16.18 -2.37 24.07
CA LEU A 137 16.63 -1.93 22.75
C LEU A 137 15.52 -2.05 21.71
N HIS A 138 15.51 -1.11 20.77
CA HIS A 138 14.71 -1.20 19.56
C HIS A 138 15.54 -0.96 18.30
N VAL A 139 15.81 -2.02 17.55
CA VAL A 139 16.55 -1.97 16.28
C VAL A 139 15.58 -1.82 15.11
N ASP A 140 15.55 -0.65 14.47
CA ASP A 140 14.77 -0.38 13.26
C ASP A 140 15.57 -0.62 11.99
N LEU A 141 16.84 -0.24 12.03
CA LEU A 141 17.80 -0.49 10.96
C LEU A 141 18.88 -1.44 11.47
N PRO A 142 19.36 -2.39 10.65
CA PRO A 142 20.34 -3.36 11.14
C PRO A 142 21.64 -2.71 11.62
N GLU A 143 22.02 -1.55 11.08
CA GLU A 143 23.16 -0.73 11.53
C GLU A 143 23.07 -0.33 13.00
N GLU A 144 21.86 -0.10 13.51
CA GLU A 144 21.63 0.30 14.92
C GLU A 144 21.97 -0.82 15.91
N GLY A 145 22.08 -2.06 15.43
CA GLY A 145 22.56 -3.18 16.22
C GLY A 145 24.08 -3.23 16.38
N ALA A 146 24.85 -2.41 15.66
CA ALA A 146 26.30 -2.54 15.61
C ALA A 146 27.00 -2.20 16.94
N LEU A 147 26.67 -1.06 17.56
CA LEU A 147 27.23 -0.70 18.88
C LEU A 147 26.67 -1.54 20.04
N PRO A 148 25.39 -1.94 20.06
CA PRO A 148 24.91 -2.95 21.02
C PRO A 148 25.69 -4.27 20.94
N VAL A 149 26.00 -4.76 19.74
CA VAL A 149 26.85 -5.96 19.57
C VAL A 149 28.26 -5.71 20.09
N LEU A 150 28.85 -4.54 19.79
CA LEU A 150 30.15 -4.14 20.32
C LEU A 150 30.16 -4.19 21.86
N ALA A 151 29.15 -3.60 22.51
CA ALA A 151 29.00 -3.61 23.96
C ALA A 151 28.83 -5.04 24.52
N ALA A 152 28.01 -5.87 23.86
CA ALA A 152 27.79 -7.26 24.26
C ALA A 152 29.06 -8.12 24.15
N LEU A 153 29.89 -7.89 23.12
CA LEU A 153 31.19 -8.55 22.92
C LEU A 153 32.18 -8.20 24.04
N LEU A 154 32.31 -6.91 24.36
CA LEU A 154 33.21 -6.44 25.42
C LEU A 154 32.79 -6.96 26.80
N GLN A 155 31.50 -6.98 27.10
CA GLN A 155 30.97 -7.54 28.35
C GLN A 155 31.28 -9.04 28.49
N ARG A 156 31.44 -9.75 27.36
CA ARG A 156 31.76 -11.20 27.29
C ARG A 156 33.25 -11.47 27.05
N GLY A 157 34.13 -10.47 27.21
CA GLY A 157 35.58 -10.62 27.09
C GLY A 157 36.10 -10.84 25.66
N CYS A 158 35.29 -10.56 24.64
CA CYS A 158 35.65 -10.73 23.23
C CYS A 158 36.28 -9.45 22.65
N GLU A 159 37.40 -9.01 23.22
CA GLU A 159 38.02 -7.71 22.89
C GLU A 159 38.55 -7.64 21.45
N ALA A 160 39.13 -8.74 20.95
CA ALA A 160 39.68 -8.78 19.59
C ALA A 160 38.58 -8.57 18.53
N GLU A 161 37.47 -9.31 18.64
CA GLU A 161 36.32 -9.18 17.74
C GLU A 161 35.65 -7.81 17.86
N ALA A 162 35.61 -7.24 19.07
CA ALA A 162 35.10 -5.88 19.29
C ALA A 162 35.97 -4.83 18.59
N LEU A 163 37.30 -4.91 18.70
CA LEU A 163 38.22 -3.99 18.02
C LEU A 163 38.13 -4.11 16.49
N GLU A 164 38.04 -5.34 15.96
CA GLU A 164 37.84 -5.56 14.52
C GLU A 164 36.51 -4.97 14.02
N LEU A 165 35.44 -5.14 14.80
CA LEU A 165 34.14 -4.56 14.49
C LEU A 165 34.25 -3.03 14.47
N LEU A 166 34.82 -2.42 15.51
CA LEU A 166 34.98 -0.97 15.60
C LEU A 166 35.80 -0.39 14.43
N ALA A 167 36.87 -1.07 14.02
CA ALA A 167 37.68 -0.68 12.87
C ALA A 167 36.87 -0.62 11.56
N LYS A 168 35.89 -1.53 11.38
CA LYS A 168 34.98 -1.54 10.23
C LYS A 168 33.91 -0.44 10.30
N LEU A 169 33.50 -0.02 11.50
CA LEU A 169 32.47 1.01 11.70
C LEU A 169 33.03 2.44 11.59
N ARG A 170 34.24 2.69 12.10
CA ARG A 170 34.88 4.01 12.20
C ARG A 170 34.75 4.90 10.95
N PRO A 171 35.01 4.40 9.71
CA PRO A 171 34.93 5.24 8.51
C PRO A 171 33.56 5.89 8.29
N LEU A 172 32.50 5.35 8.88
CA LEU A 172 31.11 5.81 8.68
C LEU A 172 30.48 6.37 9.96
N MET A 173 31.18 6.44 11.10
CA MET A 173 30.63 6.95 12.38
C MET A 173 30.27 8.44 12.32
N HIS A 174 30.86 9.22 11.41
CA HIS A 174 30.49 10.62 11.20
C HIS A 174 29.14 10.80 10.51
N ARG A 175 28.58 9.72 9.92
CA ARG A 175 27.45 9.76 9.00
C ARG A 175 26.30 8.85 9.41
N LEU A 176 26.58 7.59 9.77
CA LEU A 176 25.56 6.58 10.09
C LEU A 176 25.26 6.53 11.58
N ARG A 177 24.01 6.26 11.93
CA ARG A 177 23.57 5.87 13.27
C ARG A 177 23.87 4.39 13.52
N PHE A 178 24.69 4.10 14.53
CA PHE A 178 25.05 2.72 14.92
C PHE A 178 24.49 2.29 16.28
N TYR A 179 23.63 3.10 16.88
CA TYR A 179 22.94 2.84 18.14
C TYR A 179 21.42 2.90 17.94
N PRO A 180 20.64 2.12 18.70
CA PRO A 180 19.18 2.11 18.61
C PRO A 180 18.56 3.14 19.55
N GLN A 181 17.25 3.34 19.39
CA GLN A 181 16.47 4.02 20.41
C GLN A 181 16.29 3.11 21.63
N LEU A 182 16.58 3.65 22.82
CA LEU A 182 16.33 2.95 24.10
C LEU A 182 14.91 3.23 24.58
N ARG A 183 14.25 2.20 25.13
CA ARG A 183 12.86 2.28 25.58
C ARG A 183 12.71 2.07 27.09
N SER A 184 11.60 2.53 27.63
CA SER A 184 11.30 2.42 29.06
C SER A 184 10.76 1.05 29.49
N LYS A 185 10.31 0.21 28.54
CA LYS A 185 9.78 -1.12 28.82
C LYS A 185 10.36 -2.16 27.86
N PRO A 186 10.64 -3.38 28.33
CA PRO A 186 11.04 -4.48 27.46
C PRO A 186 9.92 -4.88 26.51
N ARG A 187 10.29 -5.40 25.35
CA ARG A 187 9.32 -5.96 24.40
C ARG A 187 8.81 -7.32 24.89
N PRO A 188 7.50 -7.58 24.89
CA PRO A 188 7.00 -8.94 25.14
C PRO A 188 7.45 -9.87 24.00
N ALA A 189 7.99 -11.03 24.36
CA ALA A 189 8.33 -12.12 23.45
C ALA A 189 7.11 -13.04 23.27
N GLY A 190 6.83 -13.48 22.03
CA GLY A 190 5.70 -14.36 21.77
C GLY A 190 5.47 -14.68 20.28
N ALA A 191 4.78 -15.79 20.04
CA ALA A 191 4.45 -16.32 18.71
C ALA A 191 3.31 -15.57 17.98
N CYS A 192 2.78 -14.51 18.56
CA CYS A 192 1.80 -13.65 17.92
C CYS A 192 2.52 -12.59 17.08
N VAL A 193 1.96 -12.27 15.92
CA VAL A 193 2.48 -11.20 15.06
C VAL A 193 1.49 -10.07 14.98
N ARG A 194 1.98 -8.89 14.57
CA ARG A 194 1.13 -7.74 14.29
C ARG A 194 1.51 -7.10 12.98
N ARG A 195 0.52 -6.64 12.22
CA ARG A 195 0.76 -5.96 10.94
C ARG A 195 1.26 -4.53 11.12
N ARG A 196 0.80 -3.85 12.18
CA ARG A 196 1.19 -2.50 12.55
C ARG A 196 1.35 -2.43 14.06
N SER A 197 2.15 -1.50 14.53
CA SER A 197 2.13 -1.15 15.95
C SER A 197 0.91 -0.27 16.28
N VAL A 198 0.52 -0.27 17.55
CA VAL A 198 -0.52 0.63 18.09
C VAL A 198 -0.22 2.10 17.74
N GLY A 199 1.03 2.51 17.88
CA GLY A 199 1.53 3.86 17.62
C GLY A 199 1.38 4.25 16.15
N GLU A 200 1.76 3.38 15.21
CA GLU A 200 1.56 3.65 13.78
C GLU A 200 0.07 3.84 13.44
N VAL A 201 -0.81 3.05 14.05
CA VAL A 201 -2.25 3.16 13.82
C VAL A 201 -2.80 4.44 14.44
N ALA A 202 -2.41 4.77 15.68
CA ALA A 202 -2.79 5.99 16.35
C ALA A 202 -2.34 7.23 15.57
N GLU A 203 -1.11 7.28 15.09
CA GLU A 203 -0.62 8.38 14.24
C GLU A 203 -1.42 8.54 12.96
N ARG A 204 -1.78 7.44 12.29
CA ARG A 204 -2.61 7.48 11.08
C ARG A 204 -4.02 7.95 11.34
N LEU A 205 -4.61 7.55 12.48
CA LEU A 205 -5.91 8.03 12.91
C LEU A 205 -5.86 9.53 13.21
N ARG A 206 -4.82 10.00 13.92
CA ARG A 206 -4.57 11.43 14.19
C ARG A 206 -4.32 12.25 12.92
N ALA A 207 -3.72 11.63 11.90
CA ALA A 207 -3.49 12.26 10.61
C ALA A 207 -4.74 12.28 9.71
N THR A 208 -5.89 11.76 10.17
CA THR A 208 -7.16 11.85 9.43
C THR A 208 -7.59 13.30 9.33
N ARG A 209 -7.58 13.84 8.11
CA ARG A 209 -8.02 15.20 7.81
C ARG A 209 -9.42 15.22 7.23
N GLU A 210 -10.13 16.31 7.49
CA GLU A 210 -11.40 16.58 6.84
C GLU A 210 -11.22 16.92 5.36
N PRO A 211 -12.11 16.43 4.48
CA PRO A 211 -12.18 16.94 3.12
C PRO A 211 -12.47 18.45 3.14
N SER A 212 -11.77 19.23 2.31
CA SER A 212 -11.94 20.69 2.25
C SER A 212 -13.38 21.12 1.93
N GLN A 213 -14.12 20.27 1.22
CA GLN A 213 -15.54 20.49 0.92
C GLN A 213 -16.42 20.46 2.18
N VAL A 214 -16.13 19.58 3.14
CA VAL A 214 -16.84 19.48 4.42
C VAL A 214 -16.51 20.69 5.30
N ALA A 215 -15.23 21.06 5.38
CA ALA A 215 -14.82 22.28 6.07
C ALA A 215 -15.49 23.54 5.50
N ALA A 216 -15.52 23.68 4.16
CA ALA A 216 -16.19 24.79 3.50
C ALA A 216 -17.72 24.78 3.70
N MET A 217 -18.33 23.60 3.77
CA MET A 217 -19.75 23.44 4.09
C MET A 217 -20.04 23.88 5.53
N ASN A 218 -19.27 23.41 6.51
CA ASN A 218 -19.47 23.78 7.92
C ASN A 218 -19.27 25.27 8.16
N GLU A 219 -18.26 25.90 7.54
CA GLU A 219 -18.13 27.36 7.58
C GLU A 219 -19.33 28.06 6.92
N ALA A 220 -19.82 27.55 5.78
CA ALA A 220 -20.97 28.13 5.10
C ALA A 220 -22.23 28.08 5.97
N LEU A 221 -22.47 26.94 6.63
CA LEU A 221 -23.67 26.69 7.41
C LEU A 221 -23.60 27.33 8.81
N GLY A 222 -22.46 27.22 9.51
CA GLY A 222 -22.32 27.66 10.90
C GLY A 222 -21.91 29.13 11.06
N VAL A 223 -21.23 29.73 10.08
CA VAL A 223 -20.72 31.11 10.19
C VAL A 223 -21.41 32.03 9.18
N TRP A 224 -21.28 31.72 7.88
CA TRP A 224 -21.69 32.65 6.83
C TRP A 224 -23.22 32.78 6.71
N ASN A 225 -23.94 31.67 6.82
CA ASN A 225 -25.39 31.65 6.72
C ASN A 225 -26.09 32.44 7.85
N PRO A 226 -25.72 32.28 9.14
CA PRO A 226 -26.22 33.12 10.22
C PRO A 226 -25.88 34.60 10.07
N LEU A 227 -24.63 34.92 9.70
CA LEU A 227 -24.23 36.31 9.42
C LEU A 227 -25.03 36.93 8.26
N PHE A 228 -25.35 36.14 7.23
CA PHE A 228 -26.19 36.58 6.12
C PHE A 228 -27.62 36.88 6.57
N ASP A 229 -28.18 36.09 7.49
CA ASP A 229 -29.54 36.34 7.99
C ASP A 229 -29.61 37.61 8.85
N ARG A 230 -28.58 37.85 9.68
CA ARG A 230 -28.42 39.12 10.42
C ARG A 230 -28.32 40.31 9.46
N LEU A 231 -27.60 40.17 8.35
CA LEU A 231 -27.50 41.20 7.32
C LEU A 231 -28.85 41.48 6.65
N VAL A 232 -29.61 40.43 6.32
CA VAL A 232 -30.94 40.57 5.75
C VAL A 232 -31.88 41.26 6.73
N ALA A 233 -31.87 40.86 8.01
CA ALA A 233 -32.67 41.48 9.06
C ALA A 233 -32.36 42.98 9.21
N LEU A 234 -31.08 43.34 9.24
CA LEU A 234 -30.63 44.73 9.34
C LEU A 234 -31.12 45.60 8.17
N TRP A 235 -31.20 45.04 6.96
CA TRP A 235 -31.76 45.74 5.79
C TRP A 235 -33.29 45.81 5.83
N LEU A 236 -33.98 44.80 6.35
CA LEU A 236 -35.44 44.81 6.51
C LEU A 236 -35.90 45.90 7.49
N GLU A 237 -35.10 46.23 8.52
CA GLU A 237 -35.37 47.34 9.44
C GLU A 237 -35.51 48.70 8.73
N THR A 238 -34.91 48.86 7.55
CA THR A 238 -34.93 50.12 6.77
C THR A 238 -36.16 50.28 5.87
N LEU A 239 -37.04 49.28 5.84
CA LEU A 239 -38.29 49.32 5.10
C LEU A 239 -39.34 50.13 5.86
N ASP A 240 -40.25 50.78 5.14
CA ASP A 240 -41.43 51.39 5.76
C ASP A 240 -42.38 50.29 6.28
N PRO A 241 -42.65 50.21 7.59
CA PRO A 241 -43.56 49.21 8.15
C PRO A 241 -45.01 49.41 7.71
N ALA A 242 -45.37 50.59 7.21
CA ALA A 242 -46.70 50.91 6.69
C ALA A 242 -46.89 50.53 5.21
N ASP A 243 -45.88 49.95 4.55
CA ASP A 243 -46.00 49.54 3.15
C ASP A 243 -47.04 48.41 2.99
N PRO A 244 -48.13 48.61 2.24
CA PRO A 244 -49.20 47.63 2.10
C PRO A 244 -48.78 46.35 1.36
N GLU A 245 -47.70 46.37 0.57
CA GLU A 245 -47.15 45.18 -0.09
C GLU A 245 -46.09 44.45 0.77
N GLY A 246 -45.74 45.00 1.94
CA GLY A 246 -44.82 44.38 2.91
C GLY A 246 -43.38 44.24 2.41
N ALA A 247 -42.69 43.16 2.80
CA ALA A 247 -41.28 42.95 2.46
C ALA A 247 -41.07 42.68 0.94
N PRO A 248 -39.90 43.04 0.38
CA PRO A 248 -39.59 42.79 -1.02
C PRO A 248 -39.75 41.32 -1.42
N HIS A 249 -40.48 41.06 -2.50
CA HIS A 249 -40.69 39.70 -3.02
C HIS A 249 -40.89 39.71 -4.54
N PHE A 250 -40.75 38.53 -5.16
CA PHE A 250 -41.07 38.38 -6.58
C PHE A 250 -42.54 38.00 -6.77
N ARG A 251 -43.22 38.69 -7.70
CA ARG A 251 -44.61 38.38 -8.02
C ARG A 251 -44.71 37.01 -8.71
N ARG A 252 -45.73 36.26 -8.32
CA ARG A 252 -46.05 34.94 -8.88
C ARG A 252 -47.44 34.98 -9.47
N ASP A 253 -47.60 34.22 -10.54
CA ASP A 253 -48.88 33.92 -11.15
C ASP A 253 -49.72 33.09 -10.19
N ALA A 254 -50.98 33.48 -9.98
CA ALA A 254 -51.85 32.88 -8.97
C ALA A 254 -52.25 31.43 -9.31
N ASP A 255 -52.36 31.10 -10.59
CA ASP A 255 -52.84 29.80 -11.06
C ASP A 255 -51.69 28.81 -11.30
N THR A 256 -50.53 29.30 -11.74
CA THR A 256 -49.38 28.45 -12.14
C THR A 256 -48.21 28.49 -11.16
N GLY A 257 -48.20 29.43 -10.21
CA GLY A 257 -47.11 29.61 -9.23
C GLY A 257 -45.77 30.07 -9.83
N LYS A 258 -45.70 30.31 -11.15
CA LYS A 258 -44.50 30.75 -11.86
C LYS A 258 -44.22 32.22 -11.60
N LEU A 259 -42.95 32.61 -11.66
CA LEU A 259 -42.55 34.01 -11.53
C LEU A 259 -43.07 34.83 -12.71
N LEU A 260 -43.80 35.91 -12.42
CA LEU A 260 -44.15 36.89 -13.43
C LEU A 260 -42.88 37.61 -13.87
N ARG A 261 -42.71 37.79 -15.19
CA ARG A 261 -41.53 38.42 -15.79
C ARG A 261 -41.95 39.65 -16.60
N GLN A 262 -41.13 40.68 -16.55
CA GLN A 262 -41.32 41.89 -17.33
C GLN A 262 -41.20 41.59 -18.83
N ALA A 263 -42.09 42.17 -19.63
CA ALA A 263 -42.14 41.96 -21.08
C ALA A 263 -40.90 42.51 -21.81
N GLU A 264 -40.27 43.56 -21.27
CA GLU A 264 -39.18 44.31 -21.93
C GLU A 264 -37.81 43.65 -21.79
N ASN A 265 -37.50 43.05 -20.64
CA ASN A 265 -36.16 42.56 -20.30
C ASN A 265 -36.15 41.12 -19.72
N GLY A 266 -37.33 40.49 -19.57
CA GLY A 266 -37.47 39.15 -19.03
C GLY A 266 -37.11 38.98 -17.55
N GLN A 267 -36.86 40.06 -16.81
CA GLN A 267 -36.54 39.99 -15.38
C GLN A 267 -37.78 39.72 -14.52
N PRO A 268 -37.64 39.02 -13.38
CA PRO A 268 -38.75 38.80 -12.46
C PRO A 268 -39.36 40.13 -11.99
N MET A 269 -40.68 40.23 -11.98
CA MET A 269 -41.40 41.40 -11.48
C MET A 269 -41.25 41.50 -9.96
N LEU A 270 -40.78 42.65 -9.50
CA LEU A 270 -40.47 42.95 -8.10
C LEU A 270 -41.63 43.74 -7.45
N ALA A 271 -42.03 43.32 -6.25
CA ALA A 271 -43.09 43.92 -5.43
C ALA A 271 -42.61 44.12 -3.98
N GLY A 272 -43.35 44.88 -3.17
CA GLY A 272 -43.02 45.18 -1.77
C GLY A 272 -42.13 46.42 -1.57
N GLY A 273 -41.79 46.70 -0.32
CA GLY A 273 -41.21 47.97 0.11
C GLY A 273 -39.80 48.31 -0.39
N GLN A 274 -39.44 49.58 -0.20
CA GLN A 274 -38.18 50.17 -0.63
C GLN A 274 -37.18 50.22 0.54
N PRO A 275 -36.01 49.56 0.44
CA PRO A 275 -34.95 49.68 1.43
C PRO A 275 -34.45 51.13 1.55
N GLY A 276 -34.15 51.56 2.78
CA GLY A 276 -33.70 52.93 3.08
C GLY A 276 -34.82 53.97 3.15
N ALA A 277 -36.08 53.54 3.24
CA ALA A 277 -37.24 54.41 3.46
C ALA A 277 -37.25 55.01 4.88
N GLN A 278 -36.73 54.26 5.87
CA GLN A 278 -36.52 54.72 7.23
C GLN A 278 -35.15 54.30 7.77
N TRP A 279 -34.72 54.97 8.84
CA TRP A 279 -33.49 54.68 9.56
C TRP A 279 -33.79 54.64 11.05
N PRO A 280 -34.04 53.44 11.62
CA PRO A 280 -34.38 53.31 13.02
C PRO A 280 -33.27 53.80 13.95
N GLU A 281 -33.64 54.18 15.16
CA GLU A 281 -32.67 54.56 16.20
C GLU A 281 -31.71 53.41 16.50
N GLY A 282 -30.41 53.72 16.66
CA GLY A 282 -29.34 52.74 16.88
C GLY A 282 -28.92 51.93 15.64
N TRP A 283 -29.51 52.16 14.45
CA TRP A 283 -29.17 51.40 13.25
C TRP A 283 -27.70 51.55 12.85
N ALA A 284 -27.11 52.74 13.01
CA ALA A 284 -25.70 53.00 12.70
C ALA A 284 -24.74 52.17 13.59
N GLU A 285 -25.10 51.93 14.85
CA GLU A 285 -24.33 51.10 15.77
C GLU A 285 -24.44 49.61 15.41
N ARG A 286 -25.66 49.13 15.12
CA ARG A 286 -25.89 47.76 14.63
C ARG A 286 -25.17 47.47 13.31
N ARG A 287 -25.14 48.44 12.39
CA ARG A 287 -24.34 48.39 11.16
C ARG A 287 -22.85 48.21 11.47
N ARG A 288 -22.30 49.04 12.35
CA ARG A 288 -20.88 48.98 12.73
C ARG A 288 -20.54 47.61 13.34
N ALA A 289 -21.35 47.14 14.29
CA ALA A 289 -21.16 45.84 14.94
C ALA A 289 -21.19 44.68 13.93
N TRP A 290 -22.12 44.69 12.96
CA TRP A 290 -22.16 43.66 11.92
C TRP A 290 -20.91 43.68 11.01
N LEU A 291 -20.40 44.88 10.66
CA LEU A 291 -19.19 45.00 9.85
C LEU A 291 -17.94 44.49 10.59
N GLU A 292 -17.85 44.73 11.89
CA GLU A 292 -16.78 44.21 12.77
C GLU A 292 -16.85 42.68 12.86
N ASP A 293 -18.04 42.11 13.12
CA ASP A 293 -18.25 40.66 13.14
C ASP A 293 -17.89 40.00 11.81
N TYR A 294 -18.26 40.62 10.69
CA TYR A 294 -17.90 40.15 9.36
C TYR A 294 -16.39 40.18 9.13
N ALA A 295 -15.69 41.25 9.54
CA ALA A 295 -14.25 41.37 9.41
C ALA A 295 -13.52 40.30 10.25
N ALA A 296 -13.95 40.08 11.50
CA ALA A 296 -13.42 39.05 12.37
C ALA A 296 -13.65 37.62 11.80
N ALA A 297 -14.85 37.35 11.28
CA ALA A 297 -15.17 36.09 10.64
C ALA A 297 -14.34 35.88 9.35
N ALA A 298 -14.15 36.92 8.53
CA ALA A 298 -13.35 36.84 7.32
C ALA A 298 -11.85 36.63 7.57
N ALA A 299 -11.35 37.12 8.71
CA ALA A 299 -9.98 36.90 9.16
C ALA A 299 -9.76 35.48 9.69
N SER A 300 -10.77 34.85 10.28
CA SER A 300 -10.65 33.52 10.92
C SER A 300 -11.11 32.35 10.03
N HIS A 301 -12.00 32.61 9.05
CA HIS A 301 -12.63 31.58 8.22
C HIS A 301 -12.30 31.77 6.74
N HIS A 302 -11.70 30.74 6.13
CA HIS A 302 -11.07 30.85 4.80
C HIS A 302 -11.51 29.75 3.82
N PHE A 303 -12.15 28.68 4.29
CA PHE A 303 -12.51 27.55 3.44
C PHE A 303 -13.69 27.86 2.51
N CYS A 304 -14.62 28.73 2.90
CA CYS A 304 -15.78 29.12 2.10
C CYS A 304 -15.65 30.52 1.47
N GLY A 305 -15.64 30.59 0.13
CA GLY A 305 -15.60 31.87 -0.62
C GLY A 305 -16.95 32.46 -1.00
N LYS A 306 -18.08 31.84 -0.62
CA LYS A 306 -19.43 32.20 -1.11
C LYS A 306 -19.81 33.66 -0.79
N HIS A 307 -19.37 34.16 0.37
CA HIS A 307 -19.61 35.54 0.83
C HIS A 307 -18.81 36.60 0.04
N ARG A 308 -17.80 36.21 -0.76
CA ARG A 308 -16.99 37.11 -1.61
C ARG A 308 -17.38 37.09 -3.08
N HIS A 309 -18.28 36.20 -3.47
CA HIS A 309 -18.65 36.05 -4.88
C HIS A 309 -19.44 37.27 -5.36
N ARG A 310 -18.92 38.06 -6.31
CA ARG A 310 -19.48 39.35 -6.75
C ARG A 310 -20.95 39.33 -7.17
N ARG A 311 -21.45 38.18 -7.65
CA ARG A 311 -22.87 38.03 -8.05
C ARG A 311 -23.79 37.47 -6.97
N SER A 312 -23.28 37.16 -5.78
CA SER A 312 -24.12 36.62 -4.70
C SER A 312 -24.93 37.72 -4.03
N ASN A 313 -26.12 37.38 -3.52
CA ASN A 313 -26.94 38.32 -2.76
C ASN A 313 -26.21 38.78 -1.48
N PHE A 314 -25.36 37.93 -0.89
CA PHE A 314 -24.51 38.29 0.24
C PHE A 314 -23.60 39.46 -0.11
N SER A 315 -22.77 39.34 -1.15
CA SER A 315 -21.81 40.40 -1.50
C SER A 315 -22.52 41.70 -1.84
N ARG A 316 -23.65 41.64 -2.56
CA ARG A 316 -24.44 42.83 -2.91
C ARG A 316 -24.97 43.57 -1.67
N LEU A 317 -25.52 42.84 -0.70
CA LEU A 317 -26.03 43.44 0.54
C LEU A 317 -24.90 43.96 1.43
N ARG A 318 -23.74 43.27 1.45
CA ARG A 318 -22.56 43.69 2.20
C ARG A 318 -21.94 44.95 1.61
N GLU A 319 -21.67 44.97 0.31
CA GLU A 319 -21.07 46.12 -0.39
C GLU A 319 -21.96 47.36 -0.26
N ALA A 320 -23.29 47.19 -0.31
CA ALA A 320 -24.22 48.28 -0.05
C ALA A 320 -24.19 48.77 1.41
N LEU A 321 -23.89 47.88 2.37
CA LEU A 321 -23.76 48.23 3.79
C LEU A 321 -22.41 48.90 4.07
N GLU A 322 -21.33 48.49 3.38
CA GLU A 322 -20.00 49.10 3.44
C GLU A 322 -20.00 50.53 2.86
N ALA A 323 -20.83 50.78 1.84
CA ALA A 323 -20.97 52.10 1.23
C ALA A 323 -21.44 53.18 2.22
N GLU A 324 -20.84 54.36 2.12
CA GLU A 324 -21.24 55.54 2.88
C GLU A 324 -22.42 56.22 2.16
N LEU A 325 -23.65 55.81 2.48
CA LEU A 325 -24.86 56.26 1.78
C LEU A 325 -25.06 57.79 1.79
N ALA A 326 -24.45 58.49 2.74
CA ALA A 326 -24.50 59.95 2.86
C ALA A 326 -23.59 60.69 1.87
N SER A 327 -22.55 60.01 1.34
CA SER A 327 -21.59 60.59 0.40
C SER A 327 -21.92 60.31 -1.07
N LEU A 328 -22.94 59.49 -1.34
CA LEU A 328 -23.39 59.14 -2.69
C LEU A 328 -24.36 60.17 -3.27
N ASP A 329 -24.33 60.38 -4.58
CA ASP A 329 -25.35 61.19 -5.22
C ASP A 329 -26.73 60.49 -5.23
N ALA A 330 -27.79 61.26 -5.53
CA ALA A 330 -29.16 60.74 -5.47
C ALA A 330 -29.44 59.61 -6.49
N ALA A 331 -28.74 59.58 -7.63
CA ALA A 331 -28.90 58.55 -8.66
C ALA A 331 -28.15 57.27 -8.30
N GLU A 332 -26.92 57.40 -7.78
CA GLU A 332 -26.08 56.32 -7.27
C GLU A 332 -26.73 55.63 -6.08
N ARG A 333 -27.20 56.41 -5.09
CA ARG A 333 -27.92 55.87 -3.94
C ARG A 333 -29.17 55.10 -4.35
N ARG A 334 -29.94 55.60 -5.33
CA ARG A 334 -31.14 54.93 -5.84
C ARG A 334 -30.80 53.61 -6.53
N ARG A 335 -29.74 53.56 -7.34
CA ARG A 335 -29.29 52.33 -8.01
C ARG A 335 -28.81 51.28 -7.01
N LEU A 336 -28.06 51.70 -5.98
CA LEU A 336 -27.58 50.82 -4.92
C LEU A 336 -28.75 50.19 -4.15
N LEU A 337 -29.71 51.01 -3.71
CA LEU A 337 -30.89 50.54 -2.97
C LEU A 337 -31.83 49.67 -3.83
N ALA A 338 -31.92 49.92 -5.14
CA ALA A 338 -32.62 49.03 -6.06
C ALA A 338 -31.95 47.64 -6.14
N GLY A 339 -30.61 47.60 -6.11
CA GLY A 339 -29.83 46.36 -6.01
C GLY A 339 -30.06 45.61 -4.69
N VAL A 340 -30.14 46.34 -3.57
CA VAL A 340 -30.49 45.79 -2.25
C VAL A 340 -31.89 45.18 -2.29
N ARG A 341 -32.89 45.91 -2.82
CA ARG A 341 -34.28 45.44 -2.94
C ARG A 341 -34.38 44.13 -3.74
N LEU A 342 -33.66 44.04 -4.86
CA LEU A 342 -33.60 42.82 -5.67
C LEU A 342 -32.95 41.65 -4.93
N ALA A 343 -31.85 41.90 -4.20
CA ALA A 343 -31.16 40.88 -3.43
C ALA A 343 -32.01 40.35 -2.25
N LEU A 344 -32.74 41.25 -1.57
CA LEU A 344 -33.71 40.91 -0.54
C LEU A 344 -34.84 40.06 -1.11
N ALA A 345 -35.50 40.50 -2.18
CA ALA A 345 -36.58 39.74 -2.79
C ALA A 345 -36.14 38.33 -3.21
N GLY A 346 -34.92 38.19 -3.71
CA GLY A 346 -34.36 36.89 -4.09
C GLY A 346 -34.15 35.93 -2.93
N THR A 347 -33.70 36.41 -1.75
CA THR A 347 -33.55 35.53 -0.58
C THR A 347 -34.88 35.28 0.13
N LEU A 348 -35.74 36.29 0.25
CA LEU A 348 -37.01 36.20 0.97
C LEU A 348 -37.98 35.27 0.24
N SER A 349 -38.09 35.40 -1.10
CA SER A 349 -38.98 34.56 -1.91
C SER A 349 -38.55 33.09 -1.97
N LYS A 350 -37.31 32.77 -1.57
CA LYS A 350 -36.76 31.40 -1.61
C LYS A 350 -36.69 30.75 -0.23
N HIS A 351 -36.37 31.51 0.81
CA HIS A 351 -36.06 31.00 2.13
C HIS A 351 -36.93 31.58 3.25
N GLY A 352 -37.83 32.53 2.95
CA GLY A 352 -38.59 33.28 3.96
C GLY A 352 -37.80 34.43 4.58
N ALA A 353 -38.46 35.23 5.43
CA ALA A 353 -37.81 36.28 6.21
C ALA A 353 -37.01 35.70 7.39
N PRO A 354 -35.95 36.36 7.87
CA PRO A 354 -35.41 36.07 9.20
C PRO A 354 -36.53 36.13 10.24
N GLY A 355 -36.63 35.13 11.13
CA GLY A 355 -37.73 34.98 12.08
C GLY A 355 -38.99 34.27 11.54
N SER A 356 -39.00 33.87 10.26
CA SER A 356 -40.08 33.04 9.70
C SER A 356 -39.84 31.55 9.96
N THR A 357 -40.92 30.79 10.17
CA THR A 357 -40.87 29.33 10.41
C THR A 357 -40.11 28.58 9.31
N THR A 358 -40.24 29.00 8.05
CA THR A 358 -39.51 28.40 6.92
C THR A 358 -38.00 28.59 7.03
N ARG A 359 -37.54 29.79 7.42
CA ARG A 359 -36.11 30.09 7.52
C ARG A 359 -35.49 29.52 8.78
N GLU A 360 -36.21 29.57 9.90
CA GLU A 360 -35.80 28.98 11.18
C GLU A 360 -35.69 27.45 11.07
N GLY A 361 -36.68 26.79 10.44
CA GLY A 361 -36.60 25.34 10.19
C GLY A 361 -35.40 24.97 9.31
N LEU A 362 -35.05 25.79 8.30
CA LEU A 362 -33.84 25.60 7.51
C LEU A 362 -32.56 25.78 8.33
N ARG A 363 -32.52 26.74 9.27
CA ARG A 363 -31.37 26.97 10.13
C ARG A 363 -31.19 25.85 11.15
N GLN A 364 -32.27 25.37 11.76
CA GLN A 364 -32.22 24.23 12.66
C GLN A 364 -31.59 23.00 11.98
N VAL A 365 -32.04 22.65 10.77
CA VAL A 365 -31.46 21.54 10.02
C VAL A 365 -29.96 21.75 9.72
N GLN A 366 -29.54 23.00 9.46
CA GLN A 366 -28.13 23.30 9.20
C GLN A 366 -27.28 23.29 10.46
N GLU A 367 -27.82 23.75 11.58
CA GLU A 367 -27.20 23.67 12.91
C GLU A 367 -27.02 22.20 13.31
N ASP A 368 -28.01 21.35 13.08
CA ASP A 368 -27.91 19.90 13.33
C ASP A 368 -26.79 19.25 12.48
N VAL A 369 -26.64 19.69 11.21
CA VAL A 369 -25.54 19.23 10.33
C VAL A 369 -24.17 19.70 10.84
N VAL A 370 -24.05 20.95 11.30
CA VAL A 370 -22.79 21.50 11.84
C VAL A 370 -22.44 20.88 13.19
N ALA A 371 -23.45 20.58 14.02
CA ALA A 371 -23.28 19.90 15.31
C ALA A 371 -22.94 18.41 15.18
N SER A 372 -23.06 17.84 13.97
CA SER A 372 -22.68 16.46 13.72
C SER A 372 -21.18 16.25 13.88
N PRO A 373 -20.76 15.17 14.55
CA PRO A 373 -19.36 14.93 14.88
C PRO A 373 -18.51 14.73 13.62
N LEU A 374 -17.34 15.37 13.57
CA LEU A 374 -16.44 15.25 12.44
C LEU A 374 -15.70 13.90 12.51
N PHE A 375 -15.49 13.29 11.35
CA PHE A 375 -14.74 12.03 11.25
C PHE A 375 -13.29 12.16 11.77
N SER A 376 -12.69 13.34 11.65
CA SER A 376 -11.37 13.68 12.22
C SER A 376 -11.37 13.59 13.76
N GLN A 377 -12.38 14.19 14.40
CA GLN A 377 -12.57 14.16 15.85
C GLN A 377 -12.83 12.72 16.34
N LEU A 378 -13.70 11.97 15.67
CA LEU A 378 -13.98 10.57 16.01
C LEU A 378 -12.74 9.67 15.81
N ALA A 379 -11.94 9.92 14.77
CA ALA A 379 -10.66 9.23 14.60
C ALA A 379 -9.68 9.53 15.75
N ARG A 380 -9.70 10.76 16.27
CA ARG A 380 -8.86 11.17 17.40
C ARG A 380 -9.26 10.46 18.69
N VAL A 381 -10.56 10.30 18.95
CA VAL A 381 -11.06 9.50 20.08
C VAL A 381 -10.47 8.09 20.05
N VAL A 382 -10.55 7.39 18.91
CA VAL A 382 -9.98 6.03 18.78
C VAL A 382 -8.45 6.05 18.97
N ALA A 383 -7.75 7.07 18.45
CA ALA A 383 -6.31 7.20 18.63
C ALA A 383 -5.89 7.42 20.09
N ASP A 384 -6.70 8.15 20.86
CA ASP A 384 -6.44 8.42 22.27
C ASP A 384 -6.80 7.21 23.14
N ARG A 385 -7.82 6.41 22.76
CA ARG A 385 -8.07 5.08 23.34
C ARG A 385 -6.89 4.13 23.12
N LEU A 386 -6.33 4.12 21.91
CA LEU A 386 -5.13 3.32 21.58
C LEU A 386 -3.89 3.75 22.39
N ALA A 387 -3.80 5.00 22.83
CA ALA A 387 -2.66 5.48 23.63
C ALA A 387 -2.53 4.80 25.01
N ARG A 388 -3.56 4.06 25.45
CA ARG A 388 -3.54 3.23 26.66
C ARG A 388 -2.64 1.98 26.50
N TYR A 389 -2.35 1.58 25.27
CA TYR A 389 -1.50 0.43 24.96
C TYR A 389 -0.09 0.87 24.59
N PRO A 390 0.93 0.00 24.76
CA PRO A 390 2.30 0.31 24.34
C PRO A 390 2.33 0.66 22.85
N ALA A 391 2.86 1.84 22.49
CA ALA A 391 2.88 2.34 21.12
C ALA A 391 3.54 1.38 20.14
N ASP A 392 4.53 0.60 20.58
CA ASP A 392 5.23 -0.35 19.74
C ASP A 392 4.70 -1.77 19.83
N GLY A 393 3.80 -2.00 20.79
CA GLY A 393 3.09 -3.26 21.00
C GLY A 393 2.00 -3.47 19.97
N GLY A 394 1.37 -4.63 20.05
CA GLY A 394 0.12 -4.90 19.38
C GLY A 394 -1.04 -4.79 20.35
N LEU A 395 -2.21 -4.84 19.75
CA LEU A 395 -3.47 -4.71 20.44
C LEU A 395 -3.98 -6.12 20.79
N PRO A 396 -4.20 -6.44 22.08
CA PRO A 396 -4.65 -7.77 22.48
C PRO A 396 -6.13 -8.02 22.13
N SER A 397 -6.97 -6.99 22.13
CA SER A 397 -8.39 -7.07 21.76
C SER A 397 -8.90 -5.72 21.24
N LEU A 398 -9.98 -5.74 20.45
CA LEU A 398 -10.67 -4.53 19.98
C LEU A 398 -11.70 -3.98 20.99
N GLU A 399 -11.82 -4.60 22.15
CA GLU A 399 -12.82 -4.27 23.16
C GLU A 399 -12.66 -2.82 23.63
N GLY A 400 -13.78 -2.09 23.72
CA GLY A 400 -13.79 -0.69 24.11
C GLY A 400 -13.37 0.31 23.02
N LEU A 401 -12.79 -0.13 21.89
CA LEU A 401 -12.37 0.80 20.83
C LEU A 401 -13.55 1.31 19.99
N GLY A 402 -14.58 0.50 19.82
CA GLY A 402 -15.80 0.85 19.06
C GLY A 402 -16.91 1.50 19.88
N ASP A 403 -16.74 1.61 21.20
CA ASP A 403 -17.78 2.09 22.10
C ASP A 403 -18.20 3.53 21.78
N PRO A 404 -19.46 3.91 22.02
CA PRO A 404 -19.89 5.30 21.90
C PRO A 404 -19.00 6.27 22.69
N VAL A 405 -18.91 7.51 22.24
CA VAL A 405 -18.08 8.55 22.89
C VAL A 405 -18.55 8.77 24.34
N SER A 406 -17.64 8.62 25.30
CA SER A 406 -17.89 8.85 26.73
C SER A 406 -18.02 10.33 27.08
N VAL A 407 -18.45 10.64 28.32
CA VAL A 407 -18.63 12.03 28.79
C VAL A 407 -17.29 12.78 28.80
N GLU A 408 -16.22 12.12 29.24
CA GLU A 408 -14.88 12.69 29.32
C GLU A 408 -14.31 12.95 27.92
N GLU A 409 -14.47 12.00 27.00
CA GLU A 409 -14.01 12.13 25.61
C GLU A 409 -14.77 13.23 24.86
N ALA A 410 -16.08 13.34 25.11
CA ALA A 410 -16.93 14.39 24.57
C ALA A 410 -16.46 15.80 24.96
N ALA A 411 -16.07 15.98 26.22
CA ALA A 411 -15.55 17.26 26.71
C ALA A 411 -14.20 17.64 26.08
N VAL A 412 -13.29 16.68 25.92
CA VAL A 412 -11.95 16.92 25.34
C VAL A 412 -12.02 17.24 23.84
N GLN A 413 -12.87 16.53 23.10
CA GLN A 413 -12.92 16.63 21.63
C GLN A 413 -14.06 17.54 21.13
N SER A 414 -14.84 18.15 22.03
CA SER A 414 -16.04 18.93 21.69
C SER A 414 -17.00 18.13 20.81
N LEU A 415 -17.35 16.92 21.27
CA LEU A 415 -18.23 15.97 20.58
C LEU A 415 -19.53 15.75 21.38
N PRO A 416 -20.64 15.35 20.73
CA PRO A 416 -21.82 14.89 21.44
C PRO A 416 -21.55 13.61 22.23
N VAL A 417 -21.98 13.55 23.49
CA VAL A 417 -21.95 12.33 24.31
C VAL A 417 -22.77 11.24 23.64
N GLY A 418 -22.24 10.02 23.59
CA GLY A 418 -22.91 8.88 22.96
C GLY A 418 -22.79 8.84 21.43
N ALA A 419 -22.00 9.74 20.81
CA ALA A 419 -21.73 9.66 19.38
C ALA A 419 -21.13 8.29 19.01
N ALA A 420 -21.68 7.64 17.98
CA ALA A 420 -21.22 6.34 17.53
C ALA A 420 -19.88 6.44 16.80
N VAL A 421 -18.95 5.53 17.10
CA VAL A 421 -17.66 5.43 16.40
C VAL A 421 -17.85 4.66 15.09
N PRO A 422 -17.48 5.22 13.93
CA PRO A 422 -17.57 4.53 12.65
C PRO A 422 -16.73 3.25 12.61
N ALA A 423 -17.32 2.14 12.14
CA ALA A 423 -16.67 0.82 12.06
C ALA A 423 -15.34 0.85 11.28
N GLN A 424 -15.19 1.75 10.31
CA GLN A 424 -13.94 1.91 9.55
C GLN A 424 -12.72 2.30 10.42
N PHE A 425 -12.94 2.97 11.57
CA PHE A 425 -11.84 3.31 12.48
C PHE A 425 -11.45 2.11 13.35
N VAL A 426 -12.43 1.29 13.74
CA VAL A 426 -12.19 -0.01 14.38
C VAL A 426 -11.45 -0.95 13.41
N ALA A 427 -11.84 -1.00 12.14
CA ALA A 427 -11.12 -1.76 11.10
C ALA A 427 -9.67 -1.26 10.87
N LYS A 428 -9.40 0.02 11.09
CA LYS A 428 -8.01 0.54 11.09
C LYS A 428 -7.25 0.10 12.35
N ALA A 429 -7.90 0.08 13.51
CA ALA A 429 -7.35 -0.44 14.76
C ALA A 429 -7.05 -1.95 14.69
N GLU A 430 -7.85 -2.70 13.95
CA GLU A 430 -7.67 -4.14 13.71
C GLU A 430 -6.32 -4.49 13.09
N LEU A 431 -5.71 -3.56 12.35
CA LEU A 431 -4.35 -3.72 11.81
C LEU A 431 -3.26 -3.82 12.89
N ALA A 432 -3.55 -3.39 14.12
CA ALA A 432 -2.66 -3.50 15.25
C ALA A 432 -2.88 -4.77 16.09
N ILE A 433 -3.90 -5.60 15.78
CA ILE A 433 -4.14 -6.83 16.55
C ILE A 433 -2.90 -7.72 16.55
N GLU A 434 -2.59 -8.24 17.73
CA GLU A 434 -1.55 -9.23 17.96
C GLU A 434 -2.20 -10.61 18.14
N ALA A 435 -2.07 -11.44 17.11
CA ALA A 435 -2.70 -12.77 17.07
C ALA A 435 -1.86 -13.74 16.22
N PRO A 436 -2.14 -15.06 16.28
CA PRO A 436 -1.56 -16.03 15.37
C PRO A 436 -1.88 -15.71 13.90
N ILE A 437 -0.96 -16.06 12.99
CA ILE A 437 -1.11 -15.75 11.56
C ILE A 437 -2.43 -16.26 10.95
N PRO A 438 -2.89 -17.50 11.21
CA PRO A 438 -4.16 -17.98 10.65
C PRO A 438 -5.36 -17.09 11.01
N GLU A 439 -5.44 -16.65 12.27
CA GLU A 439 -6.49 -15.74 12.73
C GLU A 439 -6.43 -14.37 12.02
N LEU A 440 -5.21 -13.83 11.82
CA LEU A 440 -5.03 -12.57 11.10
C LEU A 440 -5.37 -12.67 9.60
N ILE A 441 -5.29 -13.86 9.02
CA ILE A 441 -5.75 -14.12 7.64
C ILE A 441 -7.27 -14.14 7.60
N GLU A 442 -7.93 -14.86 8.52
CA GLU A 442 -9.38 -14.93 8.63
C GLU A 442 -10.02 -13.56 8.85
N ARG A 443 -9.39 -12.71 9.67
CA ARG A 443 -9.78 -11.31 9.91
C ARG A 443 -9.50 -10.38 8.72
N GLY A 444 -8.80 -10.84 7.68
CA GLY A 444 -8.41 -10.01 6.53
C GLY A 444 -7.30 -8.99 6.82
N VAL A 445 -6.66 -9.04 8.01
CA VAL A 445 -5.51 -8.21 8.37
C VAL A 445 -4.31 -8.55 7.48
N ILE A 446 -4.16 -9.83 7.12
CA ILE A 446 -3.18 -10.34 6.15
C ILE A 446 -3.92 -10.69 4.84
N PRO A 447 -4.12 -9.73 3.93
CA PRO A 447 -4.92 -9.96 2.72
C PRO A 447 -4.15 -10.64 1.58
N SER A 448 -2.85 -10.92 1.73
CA SER A 448 -2.03 -11.48 0.64
C SER A 448 -0.75 -12.14 1.15
N GLY A 449 -0.16 -13.00 0.32
CA GLY A 449 1.16 -13.59 0.55
C GLY A 449 2.28 -12.55 0.69
N GLU A 450 2.15 -11.36 0.09
CA GLU A 450 3.14 -10.28 0.29
C GLU A 450 3.06 -9.72 1.70
N VAL A 451 1.85 -9.56 2.23
CA VAL A 451 1.66 -9.13 3.62
C VAL A 451 2.11 -10.22 4.58
N LEU A 452 1.83 -11.50 4.29
CA LEU A 452 2.36 -12.62 5.06
C LEU A 452 3.90 -12.56 5.14
N ALA A 453 4.57 -12.35 4.01
CA ALA A 453 6.02 -12.24 3.94
C ALA A 453 6.59 -11.09 4.78
N MET A 454 5.85 -9.98 4.94
CA MET A 454 6.27 -8.88 5.81
C MET A 454 6.23 -9.24 7.31
N LEU A 455 5.39 -10.21 7.70
CA LEU A 455 5.21 -10.59 9.11
C LEU A 455 6.06 -11.78 9.52
N LEU A 456 6.41 -12.65 8.57
CA LEU A 456 7.24 -13.83 8.85
C LEU A 456 8.56 -13.54 9.57
N PRO A 457 9.29 -12.44 9.31
CA PRO A 457 10.49 -12.12 10.08
C PRO A 457 10.27 -12.00 11.59
N GLN A 458 9.04 -11.71 12.03
CA GLN A 458 8.70 -11.69 13.46
C GLN A 458 8.73 -13.09 14.08
N LEU A 459 8.48 -14.15 13.30
CA LEU A 459 8.55 -15.55 13.74
C LEU A 459 9.90 -16.20 13.42
N SER A 460 10.43 -15.97 12.21
CA SER A 460 11.70 -16.58 11.79
C SER A 460 12.90 -16.01 12.55
N ALA A 461 12.78 -14.84 13.18
CA ALA A 461 13.78 -14.27 14.07
C ALA A 461 14.07 -15.16 15.30
N GLU A 462 13.03 -15.73 15.94
CA GLU A 462 13.22 -16.63 17.08
C GLU A 462 13.93 -17.92 16.67
N ILE A 463 13.53 -18.50 15.53
CA ILE A 463 14.20 -19.66 14.93
C ILE A 463 15.64 -19.32 14.54
N ALA A 464 15.90 -18.06 14.12
CA ALA A 464 17.23 -17.57 13.80
C ALA A 464 18.14 -17.43 15.01
N ALA A 465 17.56 -17.00 16.13
CA ALA A 465 18.27 -16.83 17.37
C ALA A 465 18.43 -18.14 18.16
N ALA A 466 17.70 -19.21 17.82
CA ALA A 466 17.66 -20.46 18.57
C ALA A 466 19.02 -21.16 18.78
N GLY A 467 20.03 -20.85 17.96
CA GLY A 467 21.40 -21.36 18.12
C GLY A 467 22.28 -20.54 19.07
N ILE A 468 21.75 -19.47 19.67
CA ILE A 468 22.45 -18.60 20.63
C ILE A 468 21.89 -18.90 22.02
N GLU A 469 22.73 -19.44 22.92
CA GLU A 469 22.32 -19.83 24.28
C GLU A 469 21.96 -18.64 25.15
N ASP A 470 22.67 -17.53 24.97
CA ASP A 470 22.47 -16.28 25.69
C ASP A 470 21.19 -15.58 25.22
N SER A 471 20.20 -15.46 26.10
CA SER A 471 18.88 -14.93 25.77
C SER A 471 18.89 -13.45 25.38
N ALA A 472 19.77 -12.65 25.98
CA ALA A 472 19.92 -11.23 25.67
C ALA A 472 20.53 -11.04 24.28
N LEU A 473 21.56 -11.84 23.97
CA LEU A 473 22.21 -11.85 22.66
C LEU A 473 21.30 -12.42 21.56
N ALA A 474 20.55 -13.47 21.87
CA ALA A 474 19.52 -14.06 21.00
C ALA A 474 18.44 -13.02 20.64
N SER A 475 17.98 -12.25 21.63
CA SER A 475 17.02 -11.16 21.42
C SER A 475 17.60 -10.06 20.50
N LEU A 476 18.82 -9.59 20.78
CA LEU A 476 19.50 -8.60 19.95
C LEU A 476 19.66 -9.09 18.49
N PHE A 477 20.12 -10.33 18.32
CA PHE A 477 20.25 -10.96 17.01
C PHE A 477 18.90 -11.04 16.28
N GLY A 478 17.83 -11.45 16.97
CA GLY A 478 16.48 -11.50 16.43
C GLY A 478 15.97 -10.13 15.96
N GLN A 479 16.27 -9.06 16.69
CA GLN A 479 15.92 -7.70 16.27
C GLN A 479 16.69 -7.24 15.03
N ILE A 480 18.00 -7.52 14.98
CA ILE A 480 18.83 -7.21 13.79
C ILE A 480 18.37 -8.02 12.58
N TYR A 481 18.03 -9.30 12.77
CA TYR A 481 17.43 -10.15 11.74
C TYR A 481 16.14 -9.53 11.19
N ALA A 482 15.21 -9.15 12.07
CA ALA A 482 13.94 -8.54 11.67
C ALA A 482 14.14 -7.19 10.95
N ALA A 483 15.06 -6.34 11.44
CA ALA A 483 15.44 -5.09 10.78
C ALA A 483 16.03 -5.33 9.38
N PHE A 484 16.95 -6.30 9.25
CA PHE A 484 17.58 -6.66 7.99
C PHE A 484 16.57 -7.12 6.94
N ARG A 485 15.56 -7.93 7.34
CA ARG A 485 14.53 -8.46 6.45
C ARG A 485 13.48 -7.42 6.02
N ARG A 486 13.26 -6.37 6.81
CA ARG A 486 12.39 -5.23 6.44
C ARG A 486 12.98 -4.39 5.29
N ARG A 487 14.27 -4.54 5.00
CA ARG A 487 14.95 -3.72 3.98
C ARG A 487 14.46 -4.03 2.57
N ARG A 488 14.39 -2.99 1.75
CA ARG A 488 14.08 -3.13 0.33
C ARG A 488 15.30 -3.67 -0.42
N SER A 489 15.08 -4.66 -1.28
CA SER A 489 16.15 -5.20 -2.13
C SER A 489 16.49 -4.27 -3.29
N LEU A 490 17.77 -4.26 -3.67
CA LEU A 490 18.27 -3.52 -4.83
C LEU A 490 17.87 -4.19 -6.15
N LEU A 491 17.82 -3.42 -7.23
CA LEU A 491 17.80 -3.95 -8.58
C LEU A 491 19.21 -4.43 -8.91
N LEU A 492 19.34 -5.73 -9.15
CA LEU A 492 20.61 -6.36 -9.50
C LEU A 492 20.53 -6.95 -10.89
N LEU A 493 21.56 -6.68 -11.69
CA LEU A 493 21.72 -7.18 -13.03
C LEU A 493 22.87 -8.20 -13.08
N ASP A 494 22.99 -8.90 -14.21
CA ASP A 494 24.07 -9.86 -14.48
C ASP A 494 24.22 -10.99 -13.42
N LEU A 495 23.10 -11.40 -12.82
CA LEU A 495 23.02 -12.45 -11.80
C LEU A 495 23.75 -12.11 -10.48
N SER A 496 23.98 -10.83 -10.22
CA SER A 496 24.55 -10.36 -8.96
C SER A 496 23.65 -10.73 -7.76
N LYS A 497 24.28 -11.02 -6.61
CA LYS A 497 23.57 -11.40 -5.37
C LYS A 497 23.37 -10.18 -4.46
N GLN A 498 22.25 -10.16 -3.73
CA GLN A 498 22.03 -9.21 -2.64
C GLN A 498 22.99 -9.47 -1.49
N VAL A 499 23.19 -8.48 -0.64
CA VAL A 499 23.91 -8.65 0.63
C VAL A 499 23.14 -9.63 1.52
N GLN A 500 23.87 -10.56 2.12
CA GLN A 500 23.38 -11.56 3.07
C GLN A 500 23.57 -11.07 4.52
N LEU A 501 22.88 -11.70 5.46
CA LEU A 501 22.89 -11.28 6.86
C LEU A 501 24.27 -11.48 7.49
N GLU A 502 24.90 -12.60 7.15
CA GLU A 502 26.21 -13.01 7.61
C GLU A 502 27.33 -12.08 7.12
N GLU A 503 27.06 -11.25 6.10
CA GLU A 503 28.00 -10.26 5.59
C GLU A 503 27.98 -8.94 6.39
N LEU A 504 27.06 -8.79 7.34
CA LEU A 504 27.08 -7.66 8.26
C LEU A 504 28.23 -7.83 9.27
N PRO A 505 29.12 -6.83 9.45
CA PRO A 505 30.27 -6.95 10.34
C PRO A 505 29.93 -7.38 11.77
N TRP A 506 28.83 -6.86 12.33
CA TRP A 506 28.40 -7.20 13.68
C TRP A 506 27.71 -8.57 13.76
N ILE A 507 27.04 -9.04 12.72
CA ILE A 507 26.52 -10.42 12.69
C ILE A 507 27.65 -11.43 12.57
N ALA A 508 28.62 -11.17 11.69
CA ALA A 508 29.80 -12.02 11.55
C ALA A 508 30.56 -12.16 12.89
N ALA A 509 30.62 -11.09 13.70
CA ALA A 509 31.23 -11.12 15.03
C ALA A 509 30.44 -11.99 16.04
N LEU A 510 29.14 -12.20 15.82
CA LEU A 510 28.31 -13.07 16.67
C LEU A 510 28.39 -14.55 16.30
N GLU A 511 29.03 -14.92 15.18
CA GLU A 511 29.04 -16.30 14.68
C GLU A 511 29.63 -17.28 15.69
N ARG A 512 30.57 -16.84 16.55
CA ARG A 512 31.17 -17.68 17.59
C ARG A 512 30.18 -18.16 18.67
N PHE A 513 29.09 -17.43 18.88
CA PHE A 513 28.06 -17.75 19.87
C PHE A 513 26.94 -18.61 19.27
N ARG A 514 27.07 -19.01 17.99
CA ARG A 514 26.08 -19.84 17.31
C ARG A 514 26.54 -21.28 17.32
N HIS A 515 25.71 -22.14 17.90
CA HIS A 515 25.89 -23.58 17.85
C HIS A 515 24.92 -24.21 16.85
N ALA A 516 25.39 -25.24 16.14
CA ALA A 516 24.54 -26.07 15.31
C ALA A 516 23.78 -27.06 16.22
N ASP A 517 22.57 -26.68 16.61
CA ASP A 517 21.66 -27.54 17.38
C ASP A 517 20.71 -28.31 16.44
N LEU A 518 20.64 -29.64 16.61
CA LEU A 518 19.68 -30.52 15.92
C LEU A 518 18.23 -30.07 16.18
N GLY A 519 17.94 -29.50 17.35
CA GLY A 519 16.64 -28.90 17.68
C GLY A 519 16.30 -27.70 16.81
N ALA A 520 17.29 -26.87 16.46
CA ALA A 520 17.11 -25.71 15.59
C ALA A 520 16.83 -26.13 14.13
N GLN A 521 17.49 -27.19 13.64
CA GLN A 521 17.23 -27.75 12.32
C GLN A 521 15.79 -28.29 12.20
N ALA A 522 15.33 -29.06 13.19
CA ALA A 522 13.97 -29.60 13.21
C ALA A 522 12.91 -28.48 13.27
N LYS A 523 13.12 -27.46 14.11
CA LYS A 523 12.25 -26.28 14.19
C LYS A 523 12.20 -25.49 12.87
N ALA A 524 13.35 -25.31 12.20
CA ALA A 524 13.41 -24.64 10.90
C ALA A 524 12.63 -25.40 9.83
N ARG A 525 12.75 -26.74 9.81
CA ARG A 525 11.96 -27.61 8.92
C ARG A 525 10.46 -27.51 9.21
N GLN A 526 10.06 -27.63 10.48
CA GLN A 526 8.65 -27.56 10.88
C GLN A 526 8.04 -26.20 10.52
N ALA A 527 8.76 -25.10 10.76
CA ALA A 527 8.31 -23.77 10.38
C ALA A 527 8.19 -23.62 8.86
N LEU A 528 9.15 -24.16 8.09
CA LEU A 528 9.07 -24.16 6.63
C LEU A 528 7.86 -24.95 6.11
N GLU A 529 7.57 -26.11 6.68
CA GLU A 529 6.38 -26.91 6.37
C GLU A 529 5.08 -26.14 6.67
N GLN A 530 4.95 -25.59 7.88
CA GLN A 530 3.79 -24.81 8.31
C GLN A 530 3.56 -23.57 7.45
N ILE A 531 4.61 -22.80 7.17
CA ILE A 531 4.53 -21.58 6.35
C ILE A 531 4.19 -21.93 4.90
N SER A 532 4.76 -23.02 4.37
CA SER A 532 4.47 -23.48 3.01
C SER A 532 3.01 -23.88 2.87
N LEU A 533 2.51 -24.73 3.77
CA LEU A 533 1.12 -25.16 3.76
C LEU A 533 0.19 -23.96 3.94
N LEU A 534 0.44 -23.11 4.93
CA LEU A 534 -0.37 -21.92 5.19
C LEU A 534 -0.44 -20.99 3.98
N ALA A 535 0.70 -20.70 3.33
CA ALA A 535 0.72 -19.81 2.16
C ALA A 535 -0.05 -20.41 0.97
N LEU A 536 0.10 -21.72 0.75
CA LEU A 536 -0.60 -22.44 -0.32
C LEU A 536 -2.10 -22.56 -0.06
N CYS A 537 -2.54 -22.66 1.20
CA CYS A 537 -3.95 -22.75 1.56
C CYS A 537 -4.65 -21.39 1.66
N ALA A 538 -3.98 -20.37 2.18
CA ALA A 538 -4.57 -19.03 2.35
C ALA A 538 -4.61 -18.23 1.04
N PHE A 539 -3.62 -18.42 0.16
CA PHE A 539 -3.51 -17.68 -1.10
C PHE A 539 -3.29 -18.61 -2.31
N PRO A 540 -4.12 -19.67 -2.48
CA PRO A 540 -3.90 -20.74 -3.45
C PRO A 540 -3.87 -20.22 -4.90
N GLN A 541 -4.52 -19.10 -5.18
CA GLN A 541 -4.60 -18.49 -6.51
C GLN A 541 -3.34 -17.70 -6.93
N THR A 542 -2.37 -17.51 -6.04
CA THR A 542 -1.21 -16.65 -6.29
C THR A 542 0.11 -17.43 -6.36
N ILE A 543 1.08 -16.91 -7.10
CA ILE A 543 2.46 -17.38 -6.99
C ILE A 543 3.03 -16.86 -5.66
N LEU A 544 3.86 -17.67 -4.98
CA LEU A 544 4.54 -17.26 -3.76
C LEU A 544 5.42 -16.03 -4.03
N PRO A 545 5.22 -14.92 -3.30
CA PRO A 545 5.98 -13.70 -3.54
C PRO A 545 7.48 -13.87 -3.29
N ASN A 546 8.30 -13.13 -4.03
CA ASN A 546 9.76 -13.18 -3.86
C ASN A 546 10.25 -12.94 -2.41
N PRO A 547 9.67 -12.01 -1.62
CA PRO A 547 10.03 -11.87 -0.21
C PRO A 547 9.75 -13.13 0.62
N LEU A 548 8.64 -13.82 0.36
CA LEU A 548 8.28 -15.08 1.03
C LEU A 548 9.28 -16.18 0.69
N LEU A 549 9.61 -16.32 -0.60
CA LEU A 549 10.57 -17.32 -1.07
C LEU A 549 11.98 -17.11 -0.50
N ARG A 550 12.39 -15.87 -0.23
CA ARG A 550 13.67 -15.57 0.43
C ARG A 550 13.70 -16.07 1.88
N GLU A 551 12.62 -15.85 2.63
CA GLU A 551 12.50 -16.41 3.99
C GLU A 551 12.46 -17.93 3.97
N MET A 552 11.67 -18.52 3.07
CA MET A 552 11.60 -19.96 2.90
C MET A 552 12.95 -20.58 2.52
N GLY A 553 13.72 -19.92 1.65
CA GLY A 553 15.06 -20.33 1.28
C GLY A 553 16.05 -20.31 2.45
N GLU A 554 15.91 -19.34 3.36
CA GLU A 554 16.70 -19.29 4.59
C GLU A 554 16.33 -20.42 5.57
N LEU A 555 15.04 -20.68 5.76
CA LEU A 555 14.58 -21.81 6.57
C LEU A 555 15.02 -23.14 5.96
N ALA A 556 14.94 -23.29 4.63
CA ALA A 556 15.39 -24.49 3.93
C ALA A 556 16.89 -24.72 4.11
N ARG A 557 17.71 -23.65 4.00
CA ARG A 557 19.15 -23.71 4.25
C ARG A 557 19.47 -24.21 5.65
N ARG A 558 18.75 -23.70 6.67
CA ARG A 558 18.94 -24.12 8.07
C ARG A 558 18.41 -25.50 8.38
N ALA A 559 17.36 -25.91 7.68
CA ALA A 559 16.86 -27.28 7.70
C ALA A 559 17.79 -28.25 6.94
N GLU A 560 18.86 -27.74 6.29
CA GLU A 560 19.75 -28.46 5.38
C GLU A 560 19.05 -29.13 4.19
N LEU A 561 17.91 -28.55 3.78
CA LEU A 561 17.12 -29.02 2.65
C LEU A 561 17.60 -28.36 1.34
N LYS A 562 17.90 -29.19 0.35
CA LYS A 562 18.26 -28.74 -1.00
C LYS A 562 17.00 -28.54 -1.84
N LEU A 563 16.36 -27.38 -1.67
CA LEU A 563 15.20 -27.00 -2.46
C LEU A 563 15.58 -25.94 -3.51
N PRO A 564 15.48 -26.21 -4.82
CA PRO A 564 15.76 -25.23 -5.87
C PRO A 564 14.63 -24.21 -6.00
N LEU A 565 14.43 -23.36 -4.99
CA LEU A 565 13.38 -22.34 -4.98
C LEU A 565 13.66 -21.23 -6.01
N LEU A 566 12.61 -20.88 -6.76
CA LEU A 566 12.64 -19.98 -7.91
C LEU A 566 11.89 -18.68 -7.65
N GLU A 567 12.56 -17.55 -7.76
CA GLU A 567 11.93 -16.23 -7.75
C GLU A 567 11.12 -15.96 -9.04
N GLU A 568 10.05 -15.17 -8.93
CA GLU A 568 9.38 -14.58 -10.10
C GLU A 568 10.30 -13.54 -10.74
N LEU A 569 10.56 -13.69 -12.04
CA LEU A 569 11.35 -12.75 -12.83
C LEU A 569 10.44 -11.77 -13.58
N ALA A 570 10.89 -10.52 -13.72
CA ALA A 570 10.15 -9.52 -14.47
C ALA A 570 10.56 -9.54 -15.96
N ALA A 571 9.58 -9.49 -16.86
CA ALA A 571 9.81 -9.63 -18.31
C ALA A 571 10.60 -8.47 -18.93
N ASP A 572 10.49 -7.28 -18.35
CA ASP A 572 11.17 -6.05 -18.77
C ASP A 572 12.65 -5.99 -18.36
N ILE A 573 13.08 -6.84 -17.42
CA ILE A 573 14.49 -6.94 -16.99
C ILE A 573 15.12 -8.30 -17.36
N PHE A 574 14.37 -9.18 -18.00
CA PHE A 574 14.85 -10.51 -18.35
C PHE A 574 15.84 -10.45 -19.52
N VAL A 575 17.11 -10.76 -19.24
CA VAL A 575 18.22 -10.72 -20.21
C VAL A 575 18.38 -12.02 -21.01
N GLY A 576 17.36 -12.87 -21.05
CA GLY A 576 17.40 -14.12 -21.82
C GLY A 576 18.35 -15.17 -21.26
N LYS A 577 18.52 -15.23 -19.93
CA LYS A 577 19.37 -16.23 -19.24
C LYS A 577 18.71 -16.67 -17.93
N PHE A 578 18.85 -17.97 -17.62
CA PHE A 578 18.42 -18.56 -16.35
C PHE A 578 19.61 -19.08 -15.54
N GLN A 579 19.45 -19.12 -14.22
CA GLN A 579 20.42 -19.76 -13.31
C GLN A 579 20.28 -21.30 -13.35
N GLY A 580 21.30 -22.02 -12.89
CA GLY A 580 21.31 -23.50 -12.85
C GLY A 580 20.10 -24.10 -12.12
N LYS A 581 19.69 -23.49 -11.01
CA LYS A 581 18.58 -23.97 -10.17
C LYS A 581 17.22 -24.02 -10.92
N TRP A 582 17.07 -23.34 -12.06
CA TRP A 582 15.84 -23.38 -12.86
C TRP A 582 15.70 -24.72 -13.57
N ALA A 583 16.81 -25.24 -14.10
CA ALA A 583 16.84 -26.54 -14.74
C ALA A 583 16.69 -27.67 -13.70
N GLU A 584 17.26 -27.51 -12.49
CA GLU A 584 17.08 -28.43 -11.37
C GLU A 584 15.62 -28.51 -10.89
N ALA A 585 14.95 -27.37 -10.75
CA ALA A 585 13.53 -27.33 -10.39
C ALA A 585 12.62 -27.88 -11.49
N ALA A 586 12.94 -27.64 -12.77
CA ALA A 586 12.18 -28.19 -13.89
C ALA A 586 12.30 -29.72 -13.94
N ASP A 587 13.51 -30.26 -13.76
CA ASP A 587 13.76 -31.70 -13.70
C ASP A 587 12.91 -32.36 -12.60
N LEU A 588 12.95 -31.80 -11.38
CA LEU A 588 12.15 -32.26 -10.25
C LEU A 588 10.64 -32.19 -10.56
N ALA A 589 10.16 -31.05 -11.08
CA ALA A 589 8.74 -30.86 -11.36
C ALA A 589 8.24 -31.83 -12.45
N LEU A 590 8.99 -32.03 -13.53
CA LEU A 590 8.62 -32.94 -14.61
C LEU A 590 8.56 -34.39 -14.12
N SER A 591 9.51 -34.83 -13.28
CA SER A 591 9.46 -36.17 -12.69
C SER A 591 8.25 -36.37 -11.78
N GLN A 592 7.85 -35.35 -11.01
CA GLN A 592 6.69 -35.45 -10.11
C GLN A 592 5.34 -35.35 -10.85
N LEU A 593 5.31 -34.77 -12.05
CA LEU A 593 4.10 -34.53 -12.81
C LEU A 593 3.86 -35.54 -13.94
N GLU A 594 4.70 -36.56 -14.09
CA GLU A 594 4.57 -37.51 -15.19
C GLU A 594 3.17 -38.17 -15.19
N GLY A 595 2.48 -38.12 -16.33
CA GLY A 595 1.13 -38.64 -16.48
C GLY A 595 0.02 -37.83 -15.80
N SER A 596 0.34 -36.78 -15.02
CA SER A 596 -0.65 -35.98 -14.28
C SER A 596 -1.57 -35.14 -15.18
N PHE A 597 -2.69 -34.66 -14.61
CA PHE A 597 -3.61 -33.75 -15.31
C PHE A 597 -2.91 -32.48 -15.81
N TYR A 598 -2.03 -31.89 -15.00
CA TYR A 598 -1.23 -30.72 -15.34
C TYR A 598 -0.29 -31.01 -16.52
N ALA A 599 0.38 -32.16 -16.51
CA ALA A 599 1.28 -32.55 -17.59
C ALA A 599 0.54 -32.76 -18.92
N ARG A 600 -0.64 -33.39 -18.88
CA ARG A 600 -1.49 -33.57 -20.06
C ARG A 600 -2.02 -32.24 -20.60
N TYR A 601 -2.50 -31.35 -19.73
CA TYR A 601 -3.04 -30.04 -20.14
C TYR A 601 -1.99 -29.15 -20.83
N TYR A 602 -0.78 -29.06 -20.25
CA TYR A 602 0.30 -28.27 -20.82
C TYR A 602 1.16 -29.01 -21.84
N ASP A 603 0.88 -30.28 -22.13
CA ASP A 603 1.71 -31.13 -22.99
C ASP A 603 3.19 -31.06 -22.59
N LEU A 604 3.47 -31.42 -21.33
CA LEU A 604 4.82 -31.34 -20.78
C LEU A 604 5.74 -32.42 -21.36
N PRO A 605 7.03 -32.11 -21.59
CA PRO A 605 7.99 -33.11 -22.02
C PRO A 605 8.28 -34.12 -20.90
N ALA A 606 8.81 -35.29 -21.28
CA ALA A 606 9.34 -36.25 -20.31
C ALA A 606 10.49 -35.65 -19.48
N ALA A 607 10.69 -36.15 -18.26
CA ALA A 607 11.71 -35.62 -17.34
C ALA A 607 13.15 -35.74 -17.89
N ASP A 608 13.42 -36.80 -18.66
CA ASP A 608 14.73 -37.07 -19.26
C ASP A 608 14.98 -36.31 -20.59
N HIS A 609 14.16 -35.30 -20.89
CA HIS A 609 14.17 -34.59 -22.17
C HIS A 609 15.59 -34.16 -22.60
N PRO A 610 16.02 -34.42 -23.85
CA PRO A 610 17.40 -34.19 -24.30
C PRO A 610 17.89 -32.74 -24.16
N LEU A 611 17.01 -31.75 -24.18
CA LEU A 611 17.43 -30.37 -23.94
C LEU A 611 17.81 -30.12 -22.47
N LEU A 612 17.11 -30.73 -21.51
CA LEU A 612 17.48 -30.67 -20.10
C LEU A 612 18.72 -31.52 -19.84
N HIS A 613 18.80 -32.69 -20.49
CA HIS A 613 19.86 -33.69 -20.32
C HIS A 613 20.62 -33.97 -21.63
N PRO A 614 21.39 -33.02 -22.19
CA PRO A 614 22.00 -33.11 -23.52
C PRO A 614 23.08 -34.19 -23.71
N ARG A 615 23.53 -34.83 -22.64
CA ARG A 615 24.49 -35.94 -22.68
C ARG A 615 23.86 -37.32 -22.42
N GLY A 616 22.52 -37.42 -22.45
CA GLY A 616 21.80 -38.69 -22.32
C GLY A 616 22.01 -39.43 -21.00
N ARG A 617 22.54 -38.76 -19.97
CA ARG A 617 22.74 -39.36 -18.65
C ARG A 617 21.64 -38.86 -17.72
N SER A 618 20.70 -39.74 -17.39
CA SER A 618 19.69 -39.58 -16.33
C SER A 618 20.28 -39.22 -14.94
N ARG A 619 21.62 -39.19 -14.78
CA ARG A 619 22.34 -38.73 -13.57
C ARG A 619 23.22 -37.47 -13.77
N GLY A 620 23.10 -36.75 -14.89
CA GLY A 620 23.84 -35.51 -15.15
C GLY A 620 23.15 -34.28 -14.55
N LYS A 621 23.90 -33.20 -14.26
CA LYS A 621 23.29 -31.93 -13.84
C LYS A 621 22.46 -31.32 -15.00
N PRO A 622 21.21 -30.90 -14.76
CA PRO A 622 20.37 -30.27 -15.78
C PRO A 622 20.99 -29.01 -16.40
N SER A 623 20.78 -28.81 -17.70
CA SER A 623 21.36 -27.71 -18.47
C SER A 623 20.50 -26.45 -18.45
N ALA A 624 20.97 -25.36 -17.83
CA ALA A 624 20.27 -24.06 -17.86
C ALA A 624 20.11 -23.48 -19.28
N LYS A 625 21.13 -23.67 -20.15
CA LYS A 625 21.05 -23.26 -21.57
C LYS A 625 20.00 -24.07 -22.33
N GLY A 626 19.93 -25.36 -22.03
CA GLY A 626 18.97 -26.28 -22.60
C GLY A 626 17.53 -25.98 -22.14
N PHE A 627 17.35 -25.71 -20.86
CA PHE A 627 16.09 -25.23 -20.29
C PHE A 627 15.57 -23.96 -20.97
N LEU A 628 16.45 -22.96 -21.19
CA LEU A 628 16.08 -21.76 -21.95
C LEU A 628 15.63 -22.09 -23.37
N LYS A 629 16.33 -23.00 -24.07
CA LYS A 629 15.96 -23.42 -25.43
C LYS A 629 14.59 -24.09 -25.44
N LEU A 630 14.30 -24.95 -24.46
CA LEU A 630 13.01 -25.59 -24.30
C LEU A 630 11.89 -24.56 -24.04
N CYS A 631 12.11 -23.58 -23.15
CA CYS A 631 11.15 -22.51 -22.91
C CYS A 631 10.86 -21.70 -24.19
N LYS A 632 11.90 -21.37 -24.97
CA LYS A 632 11.76 -20.65 -26.25
C LYS A 632 10.97 -21.43 -27.29
N GLN A 633 11.21 -22.74 -27.41
CA GLN A 633 10.47 -23.60 -28.33
C GLN A 633 8.99 -23.63 -27.99
N ARG A 634 8.66 -23.78 -26.70
CA ARG A 634 7.26 -23.80 -26.23
C ARG A 634 6.60 -22.42 -26.31
N ALA A 635 7.35 -21.34 -26.14
CA ALA A 635 6.83 -19.98 -26.22
C ALA A 635 6.35 -19.59 -27.64
N ALA A 636 6.63 -20.42 -28.66
CA ALA A 636 6.12 -20.23 -30.01
C ALA A 636 4.58 -20.24 -30.09
N GLU A 637 3.90 -21.00 -29.23
CA GLU A 637 2.42 -21.03 -29.14
C GLU A 637 1.83 -19.63 -28.88
N ALA A 638 2.55 -18.78 -28.13
CA ALA A 638 2.08 -17.46 -27.76
C ALA A 638 2.14 -16.44 -28.92
N GLN A 639 2.69 -16.80 -30.08
CA GLN A 639 2.73 -15.92 -31.25
C GLN A 639 1.35 -15.80 -31.88
N SER A 640 0.81 -14.58 -32.01
CA SER A 640 -0.47 -14.39 -32.69
C SER A 640 -0.30 -14.53 -34.21
N GLU A 641 -1.29 -15.16 -34.87
CA GLU A 641 -1.37 -15.29 -36.34
C GLU A 641 -1.34 -13.93 -37.07
N HIS A 642 -1.72 -12.84 -36.40
CA HIS A 642 -1.71 -11.49 -36.93
C HIS A 642 -0.35 -10.83 -36.62
N GLY A 643 0.59 -10.92 -37.56
CA GLY A 643 2.00 -10.51 -37.43
C GLY A 643 2.23 -9.01 -37.20
N GLY A 644 2.03 -8.54 -35.97
CA GLY A 644 2.51 -7.23 -35.49
C GLY A 644 3.98 -7.29 -35.02
N GLN A 645 4.63 -6.12 -34.90
CA GLN A 645 5.96 -6.02 -34.30
C GLN A 645 5.97 -6.65 -32.90
N ALA A 646 6.77 -7.69 -32.71
CA ALA A 646 6.88 -8.39 -31.44
C ALA A 646 7.44 -7.45 -30.36
N SER A 647 6.60 -7.08 -29.39
CA SER A 647 7.07 -6.41 -28.18
C SER A 647 8.07 -7.32 -27.47
N TRP A 648 9.29 -6.83 -27.28
CA TRP A 648 10.35 -7.56 -26.58
C TRP A 648 9.90 -8.02 -25.18
N VAL A 649 9.14 -7.18 -24.47
CA VAL A 649 8.57 -7.51 -23.16
C VAL A 649 7.56 -8.66 -23.26
N ALA A 650 6.72 -8.68 -24.30
CA ALA A 650 5.74 -9.74 -24.52
C ALA A 650 6.43 -11.09 -24.86
N SER A 651 7.48 -11.05 -25.67
CA SER A 651 8.28 -12.23 -26.00
C SER A 651 9.03 -12.77 -24.78
N ASN A 652 9.61 -11.91 -23.95
CA ASN A 652 10.21 -12.34 -22.69
C ASN A 652 9.15 -12.91 -21.74
N GLY A 653 7.98 -12.27 -21.66
CA GLY A 653 6.87 -12.71 -20.84
C GLY A 653 6.38 -14.12 -21.20
N SER A 654 6.28 -14.45 -22.49
CA SER A 654 5.90 -15.80 -22.93
C SER A 654 6.97 -16.85 -22.61
N ILE A 655 8.26 -16.52 -22.72
CA ILE A 655 9.35 -17.42 -22.29
C ILE A 655 9.29 -17.65 -20.77
N LEU A 656 9.08 -16.59 -19.98
CA LEU A 656 8.96 -16.68 -18.53
C LEU A 656 7.72 -17.49 -18.12
N GLU A 657 6.59 -17.34 -18.80
CA GLU A 657 5.41 -18.17 -18.56
C GLU A 657 5.69 -19.66 -18.79
N GLN A 658 6.42 -20.01 -19.84
CA GLN A 658 6.83 -21.41 -20.05
C GLN A 658 7.77 -21.91 -18.96
N SER A 659 8.65 -21.05 -18.44
CA SER A 659 9.48 -21.43 -17.29
C SER A 659 8.66 -21.72 -16.03
N GLN A 660 7.58 -20.95 -15.79
CA GLN A 660 6.66 -21.16 -14.68
C GLN A 660 5.88 -22.48 -14.85
N ILE A 661 5.47 -22.79 -16.08
CA ILE A 661 4.77 -24.04 -16.40
C ILE A 661 5.68 -25.25 -16.14
N LEU A 662 6.88 -25.25 -16.71
CA LEU A 662 7.82 -26.38 -16.59
C LEU A 662 8.33 -26.63 -15.17
N THR A 663 8.26 -25.62 -14.31
CA THR A 663 8.76 -25.69 -12.93
C THR A 663 7.64 -25.72 -11.89
N THR A 664 6.37 -25.62 -12.33
CA THR A 664 5.20 -25.34 -11.49
C THR A 664 5.34 -24.11 -10.59
N GLN A 665 6.33 -23.24 -10.86
CA GLN A 665 6.73 -22.13 -10.01
C GLN A 665 6.76 -22.50 -8.50
N ASN A 666 7.56 -23.52 -8.17
CA ASN A 666 7.85 -24.05 -6.82
C ASN A 666 6.80 -24.99 -6.19
N LEU A 667 5.63 -25.22 -6.79
CA LEU A 667 4.63 -26.09 -6.17
C LEU A 667 5.15 -27.52 -5.96
N ALA A 668 5.66 -28.15 -7.03
CA ALA A 668 6.26 -29.48 -6.95
C ALA A 668 7.52 -29.51 -6.07
N VAL A 669 8.34 -28.46 -6.10
CA VAL A 669 9.55 -28.36 -5.28
C VAL A 669 9.19 -28.35 -3.79
N LEU A 670 8.18 -27.58 -3.39
CA LEU A 670 7.75 -27.46 -2.01
C LEU A 670 6.96 -28.69 -1.55
N SER A 671 5.99 -29.14 -2.34
CA SER A 671 5.13 -30.27 -1.95
C SER A 671 5.94 -31.57 -1.82
N ALA A 672 6.74 -31.92 -2.82
CA ALA A 672 7.55 -33.13 -2.79
C ALA A 672 8.75 -32.98 -1.84
N GLY A 673 9.44 -31.83 -1.88
CA GLY A 673 10.63 -31.59 -1.06
C GLY A 673 10.37 -31.53 0.44
N LEU A 674 9.15 -31.16 0.85
CA LEU A 674 8.73 -31.11 2.25
C LEU A 674 7.80 -32.26 2.65
N GLY A 675 7.37 -33.11 1.71
CA GLY A 675 6.42 -34.20 1.98
C GLY A 675 4.99 -33.74 2.25
N LEU A 676 4.57 -32.61 1.68
CA LEU A 676 3.24 -32.02 1.88
C LEU A 676 2.17 -32.56 0.91
N THR A 677 2.53 -33.44 -0.02
CA THR A 677 1.62 -33.91 -1.09
C THR A 677 0.32 -34.49 -0.56
N GLU A 678 0.35 -35.35 0.46
CA GLU A 678 -0.87 -35.96 1.03
C GLU A 678 -1.76 -34.92 1.75
N GLN A 679 -1.14 -33.98 2.47
CA GLN A 679 -1.88 -32.90 3.13
C GLN A 679 -2.55 -31.97 2.10
N LEU A 680 -1.83 -31.63 1.02
CA LEU A 680 -2.37 -30.84 -0.07
C LEU A 680 -3.45 -31.59 -0.84
N ARG A 681 -3.32 -32.91 -1.03
CA ARG A 681 -4.37 -33.74 -1.66
C ARG A 681 -5.67 -33.67 -0.87
N ALA A 682 -5.60 -33.79 0.46
CA ALA A 682 -6.80 -33.71 1.31
C ALA A 682 -7.53 -32.35 1.20
N LEU A 683 -6.79 -31.26 1.02
CA LEU A 683 -7.33 -29.90 0.90
C LEU A 683 -7.64 -29.48 -0.55
N ALA A 684 -7.12 -30.22 -1.54
CA ALA A 684 -7.21 -29.85 -2.95
C ALA A 684 -8.64 -29.63 -3.46
N PRO A 685 -9.67 -30.43 -3.09
CA PRO A 685 -11.03 -30.21 -3.59
C PRO A 685 -11.55 -28.79 -3.27
N GLU A 686 -11.32 -28.33 -2.04
CA GLU A 686 -11.78 -27.02 -1.56
C GLU A 686 -10.94 -25.89 -2.17
N LEU A 687 -9.61 -26.06 -2.19
CA LEU A 687 -8.69 -25.05 -2.73
C LEU A 687 -8.92 -24.80 -4.23
N VAL A 688 -9.16 -25.84 -5.02
CA VAL A 688 -9.43 -25.67 -6.46
C VAL A 688 -10.74 -24.89 -6.68
N GLN A 689 -11.78 -25.16 -5.90
CA GLN A 689 -13.04 -24.40 -5.97
C GLN A 689 -12.84 -22.92 -5.57
N GLN A 690 -12.06 -22.66 -4.53
CA GLN A 690 -11.70 -21.31 -4.10
C GLN A 690 -10.95 -20.56 -5.20
N ILE A 691 -9.96 -21.20 -5.84
CA ILE A 691 -9.21 -20.62 -6.96
C ILE A 691 -10.15 -20.28 -8.11
N PHE A 692 -11.01 -21.21 -8.53
CA PHE A 692 -11.90 -20.98 -9.67
C PHE A 692 -12.90 -19.86 -9.39
N THR A 693 -13.50 -19.82 -8.19
CA THR A 693 -14.36 -18.72 -7.74
C THR A 693 -13.62 -17.37 -7.81
N TRP A 694 -12.33 -17.35 -7.44
CA TRP A 694 -11.51 -16.15 -7.54
C TRP A 694 -11.25 -15.74 -9.00
N ILE A 695 -11.03 -16.69 -9.91
CA ILE A 695 -10.87 -16.42 -11.34
C ILE A 695 -12.13 -15.77 -11.91
N LEU A 696 -13.32 -16.33 -11.65
CA LEU A 696 -14.59 -15.74 -12.11
C LEU A 696 -14.76 -14.32 -11.58
N ARG A 697 -14.52 -14.10 -10.28
CA ARG A 697 -14.57 -12.77 -9.64
C ARG A 697 -13.62 -11.77 -10.31
N CYS A 698 -12.43 -12.20 -10.72
CA CYS A 698 -11.50 -11.36 -11.45
C CYS A 698 -12.04 -11.00 -12.84
N GLN A 699 -12.61 -11.97 -13.58
CA GLN A 699 -13.16 -11.71 -14.92
C GLN A 699 -14.37 -10.79 -14.91
N ARG A 700 -15.21 -10.82 -13.86
CA ARG A 700 -16.32 -9.87 -13.65
C ARG A 700 -15.85 -8.42 -13.61
N GLN A 701 -14.64 -8.16 -13.13
CA GLN A 701 -14.08 -6.81 -13.10
C GLN A 701 -13.69 -6.37 -14.51
N SER A 702 -14.30 -5.30 -15.01
CA SER A 702 -14.00 -4.73 -16.33
C SER A 702 -13.28 -3.39 -16.20
N PRO A 703 -11.95 -3.38 -15.93
CA PRO A 703 -11.19 -2.14 -15.90
C PRO A 703 -11.16 -1.51 -17.29
N SER A 704 -11.32 -0.19 -17.35
CA SER A 704 -11.26 0.59 -18.60
C SER A 704 -9.86 0.61 -19.22
N ASP A 705 -8.82 0.52 -18.40
CA ASP A 705 -7.42 0.55 -18.81
C ASP A 705 -6.93 -0.80 -19.37
N LEU A 706 -6.26 -0.77 -20.52
CA LEU A 706 -5.72 -1.95 -21.19
C LEU A 706 -4.66 -2.67 -20.35
N LEU A 707 -3.79 -1.92 -19.65
CA LEU A 707 -2.74 -2.52 -18.80
C LEU A 707 -3.35 -3.26 -17.61
N ALA A 708 -4.39 -2.71 -16.99
CA ALA A 708 -5.16 -3.40 -15.95
C ALA A 708 -5.82 -4.68 -16.49
N ARG A 709 -6.38 -4.67 -17.70
CA ARG A 709 -6.95 -5.86 -18.35
C ARG A 709 -5.88 -6.94 -18.60
N LEU A 710 -4.69 -6.57 -19.09
CA LEU A 710 -3.57 -7.49 -19.28
C LEU A 710 -3.09 -8.11 -17.96
N ARG A 711 -2.96 -7.31 -16.91
CA ARG A 711 -2.59 -7.80 -15.57
C ARG A 711 -3.62 -8.78 -15.00
N ARG A 712 -4.91 -8.51 -15.20
CA ARG A 712 -5.99 -9.41 -14.81
C ARG A 712 -5.84 -10.76 -15.51
N THR A 713 -5.63 -10.78 -16.83
CA THR A 713 -5.40 -12.03 -17.58
C THR A 713 -4.18 -12.79 -17.08
N LYS A 714 -3.06 -12.08 -16.86
CA LYS A 714 -1.84 -12.67 -16.28
C LYS A 714 -2.10 -13.32 -14.92
N ASN A 715 -2.78 -12.62 -14.01
CA ASN A 715 -3.07 -13.15 -12.68
C ASN A 715 -4.08 -14.32 -12.71
N ALA A 716 -5.06 -14.29 -13.62
CA ALA A 716 -5.96 -15.41 -13.84
C ALA A 716 -5.20 -16.64 -14.36
N ALA A 717 -4.20 -16.47 -15.22
CA ALA A 717 -3.36 -17.57 -15.70
C ALA A 717 -2.47 -18.16 -14.59
N TYR A 718 -2.00 -17.34 -13.64
CA TYR A 718 -1.33 -17.84 -12.42
C TYR A 718 -2.26 -18.71 -11.59
N ALA A 719 -3.46 -18.21 -11.29
CA ALA A 719 -4.48 -18.94 -10.57
C ALA A 719 -4.86 -20.25 -11.29
N TRP A 720 -5.00 -20.20 -12.62
CA TRP A 720 -5.30 -21.38 -13.42
C TRP A 720 -4.22 -22.47 -13.30
N ARG A 721 -2.94 -22.10 -13.36
CA ARG A 721 -1.83 -23.05 -13.15
C ARG A 721 -1.87 -23.68 -11.77
N GLN A 722 -2.15 -22.90 -10.74
CA GLN A 722 -2.29 -23.39 -9.37
C GLN A 722 -3.43 -24.41 -9.26
N ALA A 723 -4.60 -24.11 -9.85
CA ALA A 723 -5.73 -25.03 -9.88
C ALA A 723 -5.41 -26.34 -10.61
N LEU A 724 -4.75 -26.27 -11.77
CA LEU A 724 -4.34 -27.46 -12.53
C LEU A 724 -3.36 -28.35 -11.74
N TYR A 725 -2.46 -27.74 -10.97
CA TYR A 725 -1.52 -28.49 -10.14
C TYR A 725 -2.27 -29.24 -9.02
N LEU A 726 -3.19 -28.57 -8.34
CA LEU A 726 -4.00 -29.19 -7.29
C LEU A 726 -4.97 -30.25 -7.83
N LEU A 727 -5.58 -30.02 -9.00
CA LEU A 727 -6.38 -31.03 -9.72
C LEU A 727 -5.56 -32.29 -10.01
N SER A 728 -4.26 -32.15 -10.24
CA SER A 728 -3.37 -33.30 -10.48
C SER A 728 -3.14 -34.17 -9.25
N LEU A 729 -3.49 -33.68 -8.05
CA LEU A 729 -3.41 -34.45 -6.81
C LEU A 729 -4.67 -35.30 -6.57
N LEU A 730 -5.78 -34.97 -7.25
CA LEU A 730 -7.08 -35.62 -7.12
C LEU A 730 -7.19 -36.87 -7.98
N SER A 731 -8.10 -37.77 -7.61
CA SER A 731 -8.51 -38.91 -8.46
C SER A 731 -9.24 -38.45 -9.72
N GLU A 732 -9.35 -39.32 -10.73
CA GLU A 732 -10.04 -38.98 -11.99
C GLU A 732 -11.52 -38.62 -11.76
N ASP A 733 -12.21 -39.30 -10.85
CA ASP A 733 -13.61 -39.00 -10.51
C ASP A 733 -13.76 -37.61 -9.87
N GLU A 734 -12.85 -37.25 -8.96
CA GLU A 734 -12.82 -35.93 -8.32
C GLU A 734 -12.44 -34.83 -9.33
N GLN A 735 -11.52 -35.10 -10.26
CA GLN A 735 -11.17 -34.19 -11.35
C GLN A 735 -12.40 -33.90 -12.23
N ASN A 736 -13.13 -34.95 -12.63
CA ASN A 736 -14.37 -34.81 -13.39
C ASN A 736 -15.39 -33.96 -12.62
N LEU A 737 -15.66 -34.28 -11.35
CA LEU A 737 -16.60 -33.56 -10.51
C LEU A 737 -16.25 -32.06 -10.39
N ALA A 738 -14.96 -31.75 -10.19
CA ALA A 738 -14.48 -30.38 -10.10
C ALA A 738 -14.70 -29.60 -11.41
N VAL A 739 -14.35 -30.19 -12.56
CA VAL A 739 -14.53 -29.55 -13.87
C VAL A 739 -16.01 -29.37 -14.22
N TYR A 740 -16.88 -30.33 -13.87
CA TYR A 740 -18.33 -30.17 -14.00
C TYR A 740 -18.84 -29.01 -13.15
N SER A 741 -18.38 -28.89 -11.90
CA SER A 741 -18.73 -27.77 -11.02
C SER A 741 -18.29 -26.42 -11.61
N PHE A 742 -17.13 -26.34 -12.26
CA PHE A 742 -16.68 -25.12 -12.94
C PHE A 742 -17.59 -24.72 -14.09
N ALA A 743 -18.06 -25.70 -14.87
CA ALA A 743 -19.01 -25.46 -15.95
C ALA A 743 -20.36 -24.94 -15.43
N ASP A 744 -20.88 -25.53 -14.36
CA ASP A 744 -22.11 -25.06 -13.71
C ASP A 744 -21.95 -23.64 -13.14
N GLN A 745 -20.82 -23.33 -12.51
CA GLN A 745 -20.53 -21.99 -12.00
C GLN A 745 -20.43 -20.96 -13.13
N LEU A 746 -19.70 -21.25 -14.20
CA LEU A 746 -19.56 -20.35 -15.35
C LEU A 746 -20.90 -20.13 -16.07
N ALA A 747 -21.75 -21.16 -16.16
CA ALA A 747 -23.09 -21.06 -16.77
C ALA A 747 -24.04 -20.10 -16.01
N LYS A 748 -23.79 -19.88 -14.71
CA LYS A 748 -24.55 -18.92 -13.88
C LYS A 748 -24.10 -17.47 -14.07
N GLU A 749 -22.95 -17.25 -14.70
CA GLU A 749 -22.39 -15.93 -14.94
C GLU A 749 -23.05 -15.22 -16.12
N ARG A 750 -22.89 -13.89 -16.19
CA ARG A 750 -23.42 -13.07 -17.29
C ARG A 750 -22.35 -12.11 -17.83
N GLY A 751 -22.46 -11.79 -19.11
CA GLY A 751 -21.64 -10.81 -19.83
C GLY A 751 -20.68 -11.43 -20.85
N ASP A 752 -20.21 -10.60 -21.78
CA ASP A 752 -19.42 -11.03 -22.95
C ASP A 752 -18.11 -11.76 -22.60
N TRP A 753 -17.61 -11.59 -21.36
CA TRP A 753 -16.42 -12.28 -20.88
C TRP A 753 -16.64 -13.79 -20.71
N VAL A 754 -17.88 -14.23 -20.49
CA VAL A 754 -18.23 -15.65 -20.33
C VAL A 754 -17.94 -16.40 -21.62
N ALA A 755 -18.45 -15.90 -22.75
CA ALA A 755 -18.18 -16.47 -24.07
C ALA A 755 -16.67 -16.46 -24.40
N ARG A 756 -15.95 -15.39 -24.01
CA ARG A 756 -14.50 -15.34 -24.18
C ARG A 756 -13.76 -16.35 -23.31
N PHE A 757 -14.21 -16.65 -22.10
CA PHE A 757 -13.53 -17.57 -21.19
C PHE A 757 -13.90 -19.05 -21.42
N GLN A 758 -15.07 -19.31 -22.02
CA GLN A 758 -15.57 -20.67 -22.29
C GLN A 758 -14.53 -21.62 -22.93
N PRO A 759 -13.75 -21.22 -23.96
CA PRO A 759 -12.77 -22.11 -24.57
C PRO A 759 -11.67 -22.60 -23.61
N ALA A 760 -11.30 -21.80 -22.59
CA ALA A 760 -10.36 -22.25 -21.56
C ALA A 760 -10.91 -23.41 -20.74
N LEU A 761 -12.20 -23.33 -20.39
CA LEU A 761 -12.89 -24.36 -19.62
C LEU A 761 -13.15 -25.62 -20.45
N THR A 762 -13.56 -25.46 -21.71
CA THR A 762 -13.63 -26.56 -22.69
C THR A 762 -12.28 -27.26 -22.86
N GLY A 763 -11.18 -26.53 -22.70
CA GLY A 763 -9.84 -27.09 -22.62
C GLY A 763 -9.61 -28.07 -21.46
N LEU A 764 -10.30 -27.93 -20.32
CA LEU A 764 -10.23 -28.93 -19.25
C LEU A 764 -10.97 -30.22 -19.64
N GLN A 765 -12.15 -30.07 -20.25
CA GLN A 765 -12.97 -31.20 -20.72
C GLN A 765 -12.23 -32.01 -21.79
N LEU A 766 -11.57 -31.33 -22.74
CA LEU A 766 -10.72 -31.98 -23.74
C LEU A 766 -9.70 -32.94 -23.12
N ILE A 767 -9.08 -32.55 -22.01
CA ILE A 767 -8.05 -33.36 -21.35
C ILE A 767 -8.65 -34.51 -20.54
N LEU A 768 -9.83 -34.33 -19.94
CA LEU A 768 -10.58 -35.41 -19.29
C LEU A 768 -11.02 -36.48 -20.31
N GLU A 769 -11.36 -36.05 -21.52
CA GLU A 769 -11.72 -36.90 -22.66
C GLU A 769 -10.52 -37.64 -23.30
N GLY A 770 -9.30 -37.39 -22.82
CA GLY A 770 -8.06 -37.95 -23.35
C GLY A 770 -7.52 -37.24 -24.60
N GLY A 771 -8.12 -36.12 -24.99
CA GLY A 771 -7.67 -35.27 -26.09
C GLY A 771 -6.40 -34.48 -25.76
N ARG A 772 -5.86 -33.77 -26.76
CA ARG A 772 -4.65 -32.96 -26.64
C ARG A 772 -4.77 -31.66 -27.44
N PHE A 773 -4.07 -30.62 -27.00
CA PHE A 773 -3.93 -29.39 -27.77
C PHE A 773 -2.89 -29.55 -28.89
N ASP A 774 -3.09 -28.84 -30.00
CA ASP A 774 -2.10 -28.68 -31.06
C ASP A 774 -0.99 -27.68 -30.68
N ALA A 775 -0.05 -27.45 -31.60
CA ALA A 775 1.08 -26.54 -31.39
C ALA A 775 0.68 -25.06 -31.22
N SER A 776 -0.55 -24.68 -31.59
CA SER A 776 -1.14 -23.35 -31.41
C SER A 776 -1.97 -23.23 -30.14
N GLY A 777 -2.05 -24.30 -29.35
CA GLY A 777 -2.83 -24.33 -28.11
C GLY A 777 -4.33 -24.52 -28.35
N ARG A 778 -4.74 -24.99 -29.53
CA ARG A 778 -6.14 -25.23 -29.88
C ARG A 778 -6.47 -26.71 -29.86
N GLY A 779 -7.73 -27.04 -29.61
CA GLY A 779 -8.23 -28.40 -29.67
C GLY A 779 -9.75 -28.41 -29.83
N GLN A 780 -10.32 -29.60 -29.95
CA GLN A 780 -11.78 -29.80 -30.03
C GLN A 780 -12.16 -31.02 -29.20
N THR A 781 -13.21 -30.89 -28.39
CA THR A 781 -13.79 -32.02 -27.64
C THR A 781 -14.49 -33.00 -28.57
N TYR A 782 -14.89 -34.17 -28.08
CA TYR A 782 -15.73 -35.11 -28.84
C TYR A 782 -17.04 -34.48 -29.30
N ALA A 783 -17.56 -33.50 -28.55
CA ALA A 783 -18.74 -32.72 -28.91
C ALA A 783 -18.47 -31.56 -29.88
N HIS A 784 -17.28 -31.50 -30.48
CA HIS A 784 -16.84 -30.45 -31.42
C HIS A 784 -16.82 -29.03 -30.83
N ALA A 785 -16.72 -28.88 -29.51
CA ALA A 785 -16.58 -27.57 -28.89
C ALA A 785 -15.13 -27.07 -28.98
N GLU A 786 -14.92 -25.81 -29.37
CA GLU A 786 -13.58 -25.22 -29.47
C GLU A 786 -12.93 -25.11 -28.08
N ALA A 787 -11.78 -25.75 -27.92
CA ALA A 787 -10.95 -25.71 -26.74
C ALA A 787 -9.72 -24.85 -26.98
N ARG A 788 -9.31 -24.08 -25.96
CA ARG A 788 -8.08 -23.29 -26.02
C ARG A 788 -7.29 -23.38 -24.73
N ARG A 789 -5.98 -23.63 -24.83
CA ARG A 789 -5.07 -23.63 -23.70
C ARG A 789 -4.99 -22.23 -23.10
N PHE A 790 -5.17 -22.12 -21.79
CA PHE A 790 -5.16 -20.82 -21.11
C PHE A 790 -3.74 -20.44 -20.68
N LEU A 791 -3.25 -19.37 -21.32
CA LEU A 791 -1.97 -18.70 -21.04
C LEU A 791 -2.25 -17.23 -20.70
N GLY A 792 -1.31 -16.60 -20.01
CA GLY A 792 -1.40 -15.20 -19.56
C GLY A 792 -0.67 -14.22 -20.47
N TRP A 793 0.24 -14.71 -21.32
CA TRP A 793 1.02 -13.90 -22.26
C TRP A 793 0.70 -14.24 -23.71
N SER A 794 0.71 -13.21 -24.55
CA SER A 794 0.64 -13.33 -26.01
C SER A 794 1.61 -12.33 -26.64
N VAL A 795 2.27 -12.72 -27.74
CA VAL A 795 3.01 -11.82 -28.61
C VAL A 795 2.03 -11.31 -29.67
N GLY A 796 1.43 -10.15 -29.38
CA GLY A 796 0.29 -9.60 -30.13
C GLY A 796 -0.98 -9.54 -29.27
N PRO A 797 -2.15 -9.26 -29.87
CA PRO A 797 -3.43 -9.19 -29.16
C PRO A 797 -3.75 -10.50 -28.43
N HIS A 798 -4.10 -10.41 -27.16
CA HIS A 798 -4.51 -11.57 -26.37
C HIS A 798 -5.98 -11.92 -26.68
N TRP A 799 -6.29 -13.17 -26.99
CA TRP A 799 -7.63 -13.62 -27.40
C TRP A 799 -8.72 -13.33 -26.36
N MET A 800 -8.42 -13.45 -25.06
CA MET A 800 -9.30 -12.99 -23.97
C MET A 800 -9.65 -11.49 -23.98
N LEU A 801 -8.92 -10.67 -24.74
CA LEU A 801 -9.09 -9.22 -24.82
C LEU A 801 -9.66 -8.75 -26.16
N SER A 802 -9.66 -9.60 -27.18
CA SER A 802 -10.28 -9.31 -28.48
C SER A 802 -11.79 -9.11 -28.30
N PRO A 803 -12.42 -8.19 -29.06
CA PRO A 803 -13.87 -8.15 -29.16
C PRO A 803 -14.36 -9.54 -29.59
N GLY A 804 -15.39 -10.06 -28.92
CA GLY A 804 -16.07 -11.25 -29.43
C GLY A 804 -16.58 -10.92 -30.83
N GLY A 805 -16.36 -11.82 -31.79
CA GLY A 805 -16.90 -11.69 -33.14
C GLY A 805 -18.41 -11.67 -33.16
#